data_AF-A0AAV2ZDA1-F1
#
_entry.id   AF-A0AAV2ZDA1-F1
#
_cell.length_a   1.000
_cell.length_b   1.000
_cell.length_c   1.000
_cell.angle_alpha   90.00
_cell.angle_beta   90.00
_cell.angle_gamma   90.00
#
_symmetry.space_group_name_H-M   'P 1'
#
loop_
_entity.id
_entity.type
_entity.pdbx_description
1 polymer ?
#
loop_
_entity_poly.entity_id
_entity_poly.type
_entity_poly.pdbx_seq_one_letter_code
_entity_poly.pdbx_strand_id
1 'polypeptide(L)'
;MCVQLSEMGGAGPDPCHSQIRRTEDKPACPTHTTMSCCPATAEPAREAAPSVGTIKKFGQTTLYVTGPATAKAGIIALPDIFGLDSGRSKADADHLGKLGYAVVLVDLVDGDYLQPDDLSGLQAWFRKYPFDTFLSVRVNDAVKYLKQEVKVERLASYGYCWGSWVGATLTTQADPVVAGHVSFHPTWIVENILKGDNAVVKLAESVKVPQLLLAAGDDPDFVRPNGSVHKVFQSRADIGANSNVLEFPDQKHGWVHRGDLNDEATKKAVMKAWHDAFAFIGKRCAQRNARSLSGTSYPSSSSSSTRQCPAFAVPRAALATAAALGGVAAGAAAASRDDPARAEAVAESGHELVNWSASHECQPSEFYTPESVADVEAILKRYHDQGKKVRCMGAGVSPNGLGFSTPRGKGNEAIMTMALMDKILNVDVAKQQVTVEAGIIVGDLLEKLRAYGLTMQNVASIREQQVGGICQAGCHGTGASISPIDDHIVEMEIVTPARGRLVLSKTQNAELFELAKCGLGALGVVTKITFQCVPKHYLVEETRVHTIEDVRRHHSQWLKEFQHLRYMWIPFTDAVVVVQCRRVSDVEATHADKYPPVQYDNDTRLAEPRRLYLELCQGKPEPDYLDWSFTKLRDKLLEFKPLDIEHVKRVNATEKAFWKLSEGFRVALSDDIVGFDCGGQQLVQEVSFPTHGTLDVDFVDKLMQRIESEGIPAHAPIEQRWTSRSTSAMSPSGSWNPAQVFSWVGVILYLPTLDKPTRAAITQRFGEFNAMYRDYMEQYGASEHWAKLEWPAKAADRAKIRERMRRRYPLDKFREARDELDPHHILSNHIVDELLA
;
A
#
# COMPACT_ATOMS: atom_id res chain seq x y z
N MET A 1 -4.28 60.69 25.21
CA MET A 1 -3.87 62.12 25.07
C MET A 1 -2.39 62.14 24.65
N CYS A 2 -1.90 63.27 24.14
CA CYS A 2 -0.62 63.54 23.45
C CYS A 2 0.60 62.64 23.82
N VAL A 3 1.43 62.14 22.88
CA VAL A 3 2.24 62.82 21.82
C VAL A 3 3.37 63.65 22.47
N GLN A 4 4.66 63.31 22.40
CA GLN A 4 5.61 63.05 21.27
C GLN A 4 6.09 64.35 20.59
N LEU A 5 7.39 64.43 20.22
CA LEU A 5 8.14 65.29 19.26
C LEU A 5 9.66 65.05 19.53
N SER A 6 10.55 64.66 18.60
CA SER A 6 11.21 65.38 17.47
C SER A 6 12.47 66.19 17.91
N GLU A 7 13.51 66.53 17.11
CA GLU A 7 13.74 66.41 15.64
C GLU A 7 15.24 66.51 15.20
N MET A 8 15.49 66.78 13.90
CA MET A 8 16.76 66.90 13.10
C MET A 8 17.66 68.13 13.48
N GLY A 9 18.87 68.43 12.93
CA GLY A 9 19.80 67.77 11.98
C GLY A 9 20.65 68.75 11.10
N GLY A 10 21.89 68.40 10.67
CA GLY A 10 22.72 69.08 9.64
C GLY A 10 23.80 70.11 10.09
N ALA A 11 24.83 70.51 9.30
CA ALA A 11 25.37 70.00 8.01
C ALA A 11 26.74 70.62 7.57
N GLY A 12 27.52 69.89 6.73
CA GLY A 12 28.44 70.39 5.66
C GLY A 12 29.97 70.46 5.91
N PRO A 13 30.86 70.51 4.86
CA PRO A 13 30.64 70.38 3.40
C PRO A 13 31.58 69.36 2.65
N ASP A 14 31.46 69.32 1.30
CA ASP A 14 32.08 68.42 0.27
C ASP A 14 33.54 68.83 -0.17
N PRO A 15 34.27 68.21 -1.16
CA PRO A 15 33.82 67.43 -2.35
C PRO A 15 34.59 66.12 -2.74
N CYS A 16 34.05 65.45 -3.77
CA CYS A 16 34.52 64.19 -4.41
C CYS A 16 35.90 64.21 -5.09
N HIS A 17 36.55 63.02 -5.18
CA HIS A 17 36.91 62.41 -6.48
C HIS A 17 37.14 60.88 -6.40
N SER A 18 37.19 60.22 -7.55
CA SER A 18 37.09 58.76 -7.74
C SER A 18 38.42 58.02 -7.97
N GLN A 19 38.55 56.80 -7.41
CA GLN A 19 38.84 55.53 -8.13
C GLN A 19 39.04 54.36 -7.13
N ILE A 20 38.77 53.12 -7.54
CA ILE A 20 38.82 51.92 -6.69
C ILE A 20 39.64 50.81 -7.37
N ARG A 21 40.71 50.32 -6.70
CA ARG A 21 41.20 48.91 -6.77
C ARG A 21 42.37 48.60 -5.81
N ARG A 22 42.17 47.53 -5.01
CA ARG A 22 43.14 46.54 -4.48
C ARG A 22 44.46 46.98 -3.82
N THR A 23 44.54 46.72 -2.52
CA THR A 23 45.52 45.80 -1.88
C THR A 23 44.71 45.00 -0.84
N GLU A 24 44.57 43.68 -0.93
CA GLU A 24 45.53 42.66 -0.49
C GLU A 24 45.91 42.76 1.00
N ASP A 25 45.35 41.86 1.81
CA ASP A 25 45.89 41.44 3.09
C ASP A 25 45.51 39.96 3.35
N LYS A 26 46.32 39.19 4.09
CA LYS A 26 46.17 37.72 4.21
C LYS A 26 45.53 37.30 5.55
N PRO A 27 44.47 36.46 5.57
CA PRO A 27 44.08 35.73 6.77
C PRO A 27 45.04 34.57 7.07
N ALA A 28 45.08 34.14 8.34
CA ALA A 28 46.06 33.18 8.85
C ALA A 28 45.74 31.70 8.54
N CYS A 29 46.71 30.83 8.81
CA CYS A 29 46.56 29.37 8.72
C CYS A 29 45.47 28.87 9.70
N PRO A 30 44.54 27.98 9.27
CA PRO A 30 43.49 27.48 10.15
C PRO A 30 44.07 26.58 11.25
N THR A 31 43.72 26.88 12.50
CA THR A 31 43.91 25.98 13.64
C THR A 31 42.95 24.79 13.56
N HIS A 32 43.34 23.65 14.13
CA HIS A 32 42.58 22.40 14.04
C HIS A 32 41.13 22.56 14.47
N THR A 33 40.20 22.42 13.53
CA THR A 33 38.78 22.19 13.82
C THR A 33 38.64 20.81 14.43
N THR A 34 38.18 20.74 15.68
CA THR A 34 37.81 19.48 16.31
C THR A 34 36.62 18.88 15.58
N MET A 35 36.83 17.77 14.86
CA MET A 35 35.75 17.10 14.13
C MET A 35 34.70 16.55 15.10
N SER A 36 33.61 17.30 15.26
CA SER A 36 32.37 16.85 15.90
C SER A 36 31.76 15.70 15.09
N CYS A 37 31.05 14.80 15.76
CA CYS A 37 30.33 13.72 15.09
C CYS A 37 29.03 14.22 14.42
N CYS A 38 28.44 15.30 14.97
CA CYS A 38 27.30 16.01 14.42
C CYS A 38 27.79 17.36 13.86
N PRO A 39 27.50 17.70 12.60
CA PRO A 39 27.65 19.07 12.09
C PRO A 39 26.89 20.08 12.94
N ALA A 40 27.38 21.32 13.03
CA ALA A 40 26.65 22.41 13.71
C ALA A 40 25.33 22.80 12.99
N THR A 41 25.13 22.30 11.78
CA THR A 41 23.93 22.44 10.93
C THR A 41 22.91 21.31 11.08
N ALA A 42 23.22 20.27 11.86
CA ALA A 42 22.38 19.10 12.06
C ALA A 42 20.95 19.45 12.52
N GLU A 43 19.97 18.61 12.15
CA GLU A 43 18.61 18.76 12.68
C GLU A 43 18.60 18.59 14.20
N PRO A 44 17.88 19.43 14.96
CA PRO A 44 17.85 19.36 16.42
C PRO A 44 17.22 18.05 16.91
N ALA A 45 17.29 17.79 18.22
CA ALA A 45 16.39 16.79 18.81
C ALA A 45 14.92 17.20 18.58
N ARG A 46 14.05 16.20 18.42
CA ARG A 46 12.59 16.39 18.38
C ARG A 46 11.92 15.40 19.33
N GLU A 47 10.77 15.79 19.85
CA GLU A 47 9.91 14.93 20.67
C GLU A 47 9.55 13.62 19.95
N ALA A 48 9.30 12.57 20.73
CA ALA A 48 8.95 11.26 20.22
C ALA A 48 7.64 11.30 19.41
N ALA A 49 7.70 10.82 18.17
CA ALA A 49 6.50 10.61 17.36
C ALA A 49 5.64 9.48 17.97
N PRO A 50 4.28 9.56 17.87
CA PRO A 50 3.40 8.52 18.39
C PRO A 50 3.74 7.12 17.88
N SER A 51 3.74 6.15 18.79
CA SER A 51 4.23 4.79 18.55
C SER A 51 3.36 3.73 19.25
N VAL A 52 3.36 2.49 18.73
CA VAL A 52 2.42 1.41 19.13
C VAL A 52 3.09 0.10 19.58
N GLY A 53 4.40 -0.03 19.39
CA GLY A 53 5.21 -1.12 19.94
C GLY A 53 5.37 -1.05 21.46
N THR A 54 5.87 -2.13 22.04
CA THR A 54 5.95 -2.32 23.49
C THR A 54 7.38 -2.26 24.01
N ILE A 55 7.60 -1.62 25.16
CA ILE A 55 8.86 -1.74 25.90
C ILE A 55 8.88 -3.08 26.63
N LYS A 56 9.94 -3.86 26.44
CA LYS A 56 10.23 -5.11 27.16
C LYS A 56 11.66 -5.07 27.71
N LYS A 57 11.93 -5.87 28.73
CA LYS A 57 13.30 -6.16 29.18
C LYS A 57 13.65 -7.60 28.86
N PHE A 58 14.77 -7.83 28.18
CA PHE A 58 15.23 -9.15 27.79
C PHE A 58 16.74 -9.26 27.99
N GLY A 59 17.19 -10.32 28.67
CA GLY A 59 18.56 -10.39 29.16
C GLY A 59 18.84 -9.24 30.12
N GLN A 60 19.85 -8.42 29.82
CA GLN A 60 20.13 -7.18 30.56
C GLN A 60 19.38 -5.96 30.00
N THR A 61 18.86 -6.07 28.79
CA THR A 61 18.67 -4.96 27.85
C THR A 61 17.21 -4.51 27.77
N THR A 62 16.99 -3.20 27.71
CA THR A 62 15.66 -2.63 27.39
C THR A 62 15.47 -2.65 25.86
N LEU A 63 14.35 -3.20 25.40
CA LEU A 63 14.04 -3.38 23.99
C LEU A 63 12.66 -2.78 23.70
N TYR A 64 12.57 -1.88 22.72
CA TYR A 64 11.29 -1.50 22.12
C TYR A 64 10.98 -2.46 20.98
N VAL A 65 9.89 -3.22 21.08
CA VAL A 65 9.58 -4.33 20.17
C VAL A 65 8.23 -4.14 19.48
N THR A 66 8.19 -4.37 18.17
CA THR A 66 7.00 -4.14 17.32
C THR A 66 6.99 -5.08 16.11
N GLY A 67 5.85 -5.15 15.42
CA GLY A 67 5.60 -6.11 14.34
C GLY A 67 5.12 -7.50 14.80
N PRO A 68 4.78 -8.40 13.86
CA PRO A 68 4.07 -9.65 14.17
C PRO A 68 4.97 -10.72 14.80
N ALA A 69 4.44 -11.43 15.80
CA ALA A 69 5.11 -12.56 16.46
C ALA A 69 5.34 -13.79 15.55
N THR A 70 4.82 -13.77 14.32
CA THR A 70 5.01 -14.80 13.29
C THR A 70 6.05 -14.42 12.23
N ALA A 71 6.71 -13.26 12.35
CA ALA A 71 7.65 -12.75 11.36
C ALA A 71 8.80 -13.74 11.07
N LYS A 72 9.10 -13.96 9.79
CA LYS A 72 10.25 -14.77 9.36
C LYS A 72 11.55 -13.97 9.19
N ALA A 73 11.45 -12.64 9.25
CA ALA A 73 12.58 -11.72 9.22
C ALA A 73 12.50 -10.75 10.39
N GLY A 74 13.62 -10.57 11.08
CA GLY A 74 13.78 -9.57 12.12
C GLY A 74 14.64 -8.40 11.68
N ILE A 75 14.44 -7.24 12.30
CA ILE A 75 15.25 -6.04 12.09
C ILE A 75 15.73 -5.50 13.43
N ILE A 76 17.03 -5.26 13.53
CA ILE A 76 17.65 -4.58 14.66
C ILE A 76 17.77 -3.10 14.32
N ALA A 77 17.00 -2.26 15.00
CA ALA A 77 17.04 -0.81 14.88
C ALA A 77 17.96 -0.22 15.96
N LEU A 78 18.80 0.73 15.58
CA LEU A 78 19.84 1.30 16.44
C LEU A 78 19.65 2.84 16.53
N PRO A 79 19.36 3.39 17.73
CA PRO A 79 19.05 4.81 17.89
C PRO A 79 20.26 5.72 17.64
N ASP A 80 20.00 7.01 17.57
CA ASP A 80 21.04 8.04 17.64
C ASP A 80 21.52 8.27 19.10
N ILE A 81 22.32 9.32 19.29
CA ILE A 81 22.84 9.73 20.60
C ILE A 81 21.77 10.27 21.59
N PHE A 82 20.54 10.49 21.14
CA PHE A 82 19.39 10.95 21.94
C PHE A 82 18.41 9.81 22.28
N GLY A 83 18.59 8.62 21.70
CA GLY A 83 17.94 7.39 22.15
C GLY A 83 16.59 7.07 21.50
N LEU A 84 15.84 6.18 22.15
CA LEU A 84 14.64 5.57 21.57
C LEU A 84 13.51 6.58 21.33
N ASP A 85 13.46 7.65 22.12
CA ASP A 85 12.47 8.72 22.04
C ASP A 85 12.93 9.91 21.16
N SER A 86 14.07 9.76 20.47
CA SER A 86 14.54 10.73 19.49
C SER A 86 13.65 10.73 18.24
N GLY A 87 12.82 11.77 18.07
CA GLY A 87 11.99 11.99 16.90
C GLY A 87 11.18 10.77 16.47
N ARG A 88 11.38 10.30 15.24
CA ARG A 88 10.64 9.17 14.66
C ARG A 88 11.17 7.77 15.02
N SER A 89 12.20 7.62 15.85
CA SER A 89 12.90 6.32 16.04
C SER A 89 11.99 5.12 16.32
N LYS A 90 11.02 5.25 17.24
CA LYS A 90 9.99 4.21 17.51
C LYS A 90 8.95 4.09 16.39
N ALA A 91 8.49 5.21 15.85
CA ALA A 91 7.47 5.24 14.80
C ALA A 91 7.97 4.59 13.49
N ASP A 92 9.23 4.83 13.09
CA ASP A 92 9.86 4.19 11.93
C ASP A 92 9.98 2.67 12.13
N ALA A 93 10.32 2.22 13.34
CA ALA A 93 10.29 0.80 13.70
C ALA A 93 8.87 0.22 13.60
N ASP A 94 7.82 0.95 13.99
CA ASP A 94 6.43 0.50 13.82
C ASP A 94 5.99 0.44 12.36
N HIS A 95 6.52 1.29 11.47
CA HIS A 95 6.26 1.19 10.03
C HIS A 95 6.85 -0.10 9.45
N LEU A 96 8.08 -0.47 9.84
CA LEU A 96 8.65 -1.78 9.53
C LEU A 96 7.87 -2.94 10.17
N GLY A 97 7.35 -2.75 11.39
CA GLY A 97 6.46 -3.71 12.05
C GLY A 97 5.19 -3.99 11.24
N LYS A 98 4.56 -2.95 10.70
CA LYS A 98 3.37 -3.05 9.82
C LYS A 98 3.68 -3.72 8.47
N LEU A 99 4.94 -3.62 8.01
CA LEU A 99 5.43 -4.32 6.81
C LEU A 99 5.82 -5.79 7.05
N GLY A 100 5.49 -6.35 8.23
CA GLY A 100 5.61 -7.79 8.52
C GLY A 100 6.96 -8.24 9.08
N TYR A 101 7.87 -7.31 9.37
CA TYR A 101 9.13 -7.60 10.08
C TYR A 101 8.90 -7.57 11.59
N ALA A 102 9.60 -8.42 12.35
CA ALA A 102 9.71 -8.22 13.80
C ALA A 102 10.86 -7.25 14.07
N VAL A 103 10.56 -6.08 14.61
CA VAL A 103 11.54 -5.00 14.79
C VAL A 103 11.87 -4.85 16.26
N VAL A 104 13.16 -4.71 16.56
CA VAL A 104 13.66 -4.41 17.90
C VAL A 104 14.54 -3.17 17.82
N LEU A 105 14.04 -2.07 18.36
CA LEU A 105 14.83 -0.87 18.63
C LEU A 105 15.52 -1.04 19.98
N VAL A 106 16.85 -1.09 19.96
CA VAL A 106 17.68 -1.48 21.10
C VAL A 106 18.00 -0.27 21.96
N ASP A 107 17.79 -0.37 23.27
CA ASP A 107 18.44 0.54 24.21
C ASP A 107 19.91 0.15 24.34
N LEU A 108 20.79 0.97 23.75
CA LEU A 108 22.21 0.69 23.65
C LEU A 108 23.01 1.09 24.90
N VAL A 109 22.46 1.96 25.76
CA VAL A 109 23.16 2.59 26.91
C VAL A 109 22.32 2.61 28.19
N ASP A 110 21.25 1.82 28.25
CA ASP A 110 20.36 1.69 29.42
C ASP A 110 19.76 3.05 29.87
N GLY A 111 19.42 3.91 28.89
CA GLY A 111 18.82 5.23 29.12
C GLY A 111 19.81 6.40 29.26
N ASP A 112 21.12 6.16 29.36
CA ASP A 112 22.17 7.19 29.49
C ASP A 112 22.48 7.90 28.15
N TYR A 113 21.45 8.48 27.51
CA TYR A 113 21.59 9.25 26.28
C TYR A 113 22.01 10.71 26.54
N LEU A 114 22.67 11.33 25.56
CA LEU A 114 23.08 12.72 25.67
C LEU A 114 21.85 13.65 25.66
N GLN A 115 21.98 14.79 26.32
CA GLN A 115 20.90 15.78 26.31
C GLN A 115 21.02 16.67 25.05
N PRO A 116 19.90 17.13 24.46
CA PRO A 116 19.92 17.91 23.22
C PRO A 116 20.73 19.22 23.25
N ASP A 117 20.90 19.79 24.45
CA ASP A 117 21.52 21.07 24.73
C ASP A 117 23.00 20.97 25.19
N ASP A 118 23.50 19.79 25.55
CA ASP A 118 24.92 19.57 25.88
C ASP A 118 25.54 18.36 25.15
N LEU A 119 26.35 18.66 24.15
CA LEU A 119 27.21 17.70 23.43
C LEU A 119 28.70 17.81 23.81
N SER A 120 29.07 18.58 24.84
CA SER A 120 30.47 18.75 25.25
C SER A 120 31.14 17.45 25.68
N GLY A 121 30.38 16.55 26.33
CA GLY A 121 30.83 15.23 26.77
C GLY A 121 30.93 14.16 25.68
N LEU A 122 30.52 14.44 24.43
CA LEU A 122 30.30 13.46 23.35
C LEU A 122 31.45 12.46 23.13
N GLN A 123 32.71 12.93 23.11
CA GLN A 123 33.85 12.03 22.94
C GLN A 123 34.16 11.15 24.17
N ALA A 124 33.84 11.63 25.38
CA ALA A 124 33.98 10.82 26.59
C ALA A 124 32.86 9.78 26.66
N TRP A 125 31.64 10.16 26.24
CA TRP A 125 30.48 9.29 26.14
C TRP A 125 30.71 8.11 25.17
N PHE A 126 31.30 8.34 23.98
CA PHE A 126 31.70 7.22 23.10
C PHE A 126 32.72 6.27 23.74
N ARG A 127 33.62 6.78 24.59
CA ARG A 127 34.64 5.97 25.28
C ARG A 127 34.07 5.23 26.51
N LYS A 128 32.93 5.67 27.05
CA LYS A 128 32.15 4.99 28.09
C LYS A 128 31.47 3.71 27.56
N TYR A 129 31.15 3.67 26.25
CA TYR A 129 30.39 2.59 25.62
C TYR A 129 31.17 1.87 24.49
N PRO A 130 32.23 1.12 24.81
CA PRO A 130 32.97 0.33 23.84
C PRO A 130 32.10 -0.77 23.20
N PHE A 131 32.29 -1.02 21.91
CA PHE A 131 31.47 -1.99 21.18
C PHE A 131 31.63 -3.42 21.73
N ASP A 132 32.87 -3.91 21.82
CA ASP A 132 33.15 -5.33 22.06
C ASP A 132 32.65 -5.84 23.42
N THR A 133 32.67 -5.01 24.46
CA THR A 133 32.33 -5.39 25.84
C THR A 133 31.00 -4.83 26.35
N PHE A 134 30.41 -3.82 25.71
CA PHE A 134 29.14 -3.22 26.15
C PHE A 134 28.04 -3.31 25.08
N LEU A 135 28.21 -2.64 23.94
CA LEU A 135 27.16 -2.55 22.90
C LEU A 135 26.86 -3.92 22.29
N SER A 136 27.88 -4.77 22.13
CA SER A 136 27.76 -6.15 21.67
C SER A 136 26.79 -6.95 22.53
N VAL A 137 26.73 -6.72 23.84
CA VAL A 137 25.82 -7.41 24.77
C VAL A 137 24.37 -7.00 24.49
N ARG A 138 24.12 -5.69 24.36
CA ARG A 138 22.77 -5.13 24.11
C ARG A 138 22.23 -5.58 22.76
N VAL A 139 23.06 -5.51 21.71
CA VAL A 139 22.72 -6.03 20.37
C VAL A 139 22.50 -7.55 20.40
N ASN A 140 23.32 -8.32 21.13
CA ASN A 140 23.13 -9.77 21.24
C ASN A 140 21.85 -10.17 22.01
N ASP A 141 21.38 -9.37 22.97
CA ASP A 141 20.09 -9.62 23.62
C ASP A 141 18.91 -9.38 22.65
N ALA A 142 18.98 -8.36 21.80
CA ALA A 142 18.01 -8.15 20.73
C ALA A 142 18.00 -9.30 19.69
N VAL A 143 19.19 -9.79 19.32
CA VAL A 143 19.38 -10.97 18.45
C VAL A 143 18.75 -12.23 19.08
N LYS A 144 18.99 -12.47 20.38
CA LYS A 144 18.39 -13.59 21.11
C LYS A 144 16.87 -13.48 21.12
N TYR A 145 16.30 -12.33 21.49
CA TYR A 145 14.85 -12.11 21.50
C TYR A 145 14.23 -12.44 20.13
N LEU A 146 14.81 -11.91 19.05
CA LEU A 146 14.32 -12.18 17.69
C LEU A 146 14.45 -13.65 17.28
N LYS A 147 15.51 -14.36 17.68
CA LYS A 147 15.72 -15.78 17.34
C LYS A 147 15.01 -16.78 18.27
N GLN A 148 14.71 -16.41 19.51
CA GLN A 148 14.18 -17.32 20.55
C GLN A 148 12.69 -17.11 20.79
N GLU A 149 12.27 -15.87 21.01
CA GLU A 149 10.86 -15.52 21.24
C GLU A 149 10.09 -15.47 19.92
N VAL A 150 10.58 -14.68 18.96
CA VAL A 150 9.91 -14.44 17.66
C VAL A 150 10.29 -15.48 16.59
N LYS A 151 11.43 -16.16 16.77
CA LYS A 151 11.90 -17.28 15.92
C LYS A 151 12.10 -16.89 14.44
N VAL A 152 12.62 -15.67 14.21
CA VAL A 152 12.96 -15.19 12.87
C VAL A 152 14.11 -15.99 12.26
N GLU A 153 14.07 -16.18 10.94
CA GLU A 153 15.07 -16.98 10.19
C GLU A 153 16.21 -16.13 9.66
N ARG A 154 15.96 -14.84 9.41
CA ARG A 154 16.93 -13.86 8.89
C ARG A 154 16.87 -12.58 9.69
N LEU A 155 17.99 -11.87 9.74
CA LEU A 155 18.09 -10.56 10.37
C LEU A 155 18.71 -9.55 9.41
N ALA A 156 18.29 -8.30 9.50
CA ALA A 156 19.00 -7.13 9.00
C ALA A 156 19.13 -6.09 10.13
N SER A 157 19.89 -5.02 9.92
CA SER A 157 19.89 -3.88 10.84
C SER A 157 19.83 -2.54 10.12
N TYR A 158 19.33 -1.53 10.81
CA TYR A 158 19.53 -0.13 10.42
C TYR A 158 19.92 0.71 11.64
N GLY A 159 20.51 1.87 11.38
CA GLY A 159 20.84 2.84 12.41
C GLY A 159 20.72 4.27 11.92
N TYR A 160 20.63 5.18 12.89
CA TYR A 160 20.71 6.62 12.69
C TYR A 160 21.99 7.13 13.34
N CYS A 161 22.68 8.11 12.74
CA CYS A 161 23.77 8.83 13.41
C CYS A 161 24.83 7.84 14.00
N TRP A 162 25.03 7.84 15.31
CA TRP A 162 25.91 6.90 16.03
C TRP A 162 25.49 5.42 15.90
N GLY A 163 24.19 5.12 15.89
CA GLY A 163 23.66 3.78 15.67
C GLY A 163 24.09 3.17 14.33
N SER A 164 24.35 4.01 13.32
CA SER A 164 24.95 3.60 12.04
C SER A 164 26.37 3.05 12.18
N TRP A 165 27.19 3.62 13.08
CA TRP A 165 28.53 3.07 13.38
C TRP A 165 28.42 1.78 14.21
N VAL A 166 27.47 1.68 15.15
CA VAL A 166 27.23 0.45 15.92
C VAL A 166 26.80 -0.70 14.99
N GLY A 167 25.91 -0.43 14.04
CA GLY A 167 25.45 -1.40 13.05
C GLY A 167 26.52 -1.80 12.04
N ALA A 168 27.34 -0.85 11.57
CA ALA A 168 28.51 -1.16 10.77
C ALA A 168 29.50 -2.06 11.53
N THR A 169 29.80 -1.74 12.79
CA THR A 169 30.74 -2.51 13.62
C THR A 169 30.23 -3.94 13.86
N LEU A 170 28.93 -4.15 14.09
CA LEU A 170 28.30 -5.48 14.13
C LEU A 170 28.60 -6.32 12.88
N THR A 171 28.69 -5.70 11.70
CA THR A 171 28.96 -6.42 10.44
C THR A 171 30.43 -6.82 10.22
N THR A 172 31.34 -6.48 11.14
CA THR A 172 32.75 -6.91 11.10
C THR A 172 33.02 -8.26 11.78
N GLN A 173 32.05 -8.78 12.55
CA GLN A 173 32.22 -9.98 13.39
C GLN A 173 32.60 -11.24 12.59
N ALA A 174 33.07 -12.28 13.29
CA ALA A 174 33.49 -13.55 12.68
C ALA A 174 32.44 -14.11 11.70
N ASP A 175 31.20 -14.23 12.18
CA ASP A 175 29.99 -14.63 11.45
C ASP A 175 28.89 -13.59 11.75
N PRO A 176 28.71 -12.54 10.92
CA PRO A 176 27.74 -11.49 11.21
C PRO A 176 26.30 -12.00 11.16
N VAL A 177 25.60 -11.83 12.28
CA VAL A 177 24.25 -12.38 12.45
C VAL A 177 23.17 -11.69 11.59
N VAL A 178 23.49 -10.52 11.02
CA VAL A 178 22.66 -9.74 10.08
C VAL A 178 23.17 -9.91 8.64
N ALA A 179 22.26 -10.05 7.68
CA ALA A 179 22.59 -10.23 6.26
C ALA A 179 22.90 -8.91 5.51
N GLY A 180 22.79 -7.77 6.19
CA GLY A 180 23.15 -6.44 5.67
C GLY A 180 22.78 -5.33 6.65
N HIS A 181 23.40 -4.15 6.50
CA HIS A 181 23.17 -2.98 7.34
C HIS A 181 22.82 -1.72 6.53
N VAL A 182 21.91 -0.90 7.05
CA VAL A 182 21.57 0.44 6.53
C VAL A 182 21.98 1.53 7.51
N SER A 183 22.78 2.48 7.05
CA SER A 183 23.23 3.64 7.83
C SER A 183 22.57 4.93 7.32
N PHE A 184 21.61 5.48 8.08
CA PHE A 184 21.08 6.82 7.83
C PHE A 184 22.01 7.88 8.45
N HIS A 185 22.30 8.94 7.68
CA HIS A 185 23.21 10.04 8.03
C HIS A 185 24.44 9.56 8.84
N PRO A 186 25.35 8.80 8.19
CA PRO A 186 26.29 7.90 8.83
C PRO A 186 27.40 8.57 9.64
N THR A 187 27.30 8.52 10.98
CA THR A 187 28.36 8.97 11.90
C THR A 187 29.53 7.98 12.03
N TRP A 188 30.03 7.44 10.90
CA TRP A 188 31.18 6.52 10.91
C TRP A 188 32.49 7.20 11.36
N ILE A 189 32.51 8.54 11.48
CA ILE A 189 33.60 9.32 12.09
C ILE A 189 33.94 8.89 13.53
N VAL A 190 33.01 8.25 14.25
CA VAL A 190 33.25 7.67 15.60
C VAL A 190 34.43 6.70 15.57
N GLU A 191 34.62 5.96 14.48
CA GLU A 191 35.75 5.05 14.32
C GLU A 191 37.10 5.81 14.35
N ASN A 192 37.18 6.99 13.72
CA ASN A 192 38.38 7.84 13.77
C ASN A 192 38.55 8.48 15.16
N ILE A 193 37.46 8.91 15.81
CA ILE A 193 37.47 9.51 17.17
C ILE A 193 37.98 8.51 18.23
N LEU A 194 37.74 7.22 18.03
CA LEU A 194 38.14 6.15 18.94
C LEU A 194 39.50 5.50 18.58
N LYS A 195 39.85 5.39 17.30
CA LYS A 195 41.01 4.59 16.82
C LYS A 195 42.03 5.37 15.97
N GLY A 196 41.86 6.68 15.80
CA GLY A 196 42.75 7.56 15.04
C GLY A 196 42.39 7.70 13.56
N ASP A 197 43.05 8.63 12.87
CA ASP A 197 42.71 9.00 11.49
C ASP A 197 42.76 7.82 10.51
N ASN A 198 41.83 7.85 9.55
CA ASN A 198 41.60 6.81 8.54
C ASN A 198 41.16 5.44 9.08
N ALA A 199 40.91 5.27 10.38
CA ALA A 199 40.35 4.02 10.91
C ALA A 199 39.00 3.63 10.27
N VAL A 200 38.20 4.61 9.84
CA VAL A 200 36.96 4.41 9.08
C VAL A 200 37.16 3.63 7.76
N VAL A 201 38.34 3.73 7.13
CA VAL A 201 38.68 2.95 5.93
C VAL A 201 38.84 1.47 6.31
N LYS A 202 39.53 1.19 7.43
CA LYS A 202 39.69 -0.17 7.96
C LYS A 202 38.36 -0.79 8.40
N LEU A 203 37.43 0.01 8.92
CA LEU A 203 36.05 -0.43 9.18
C LEU A 203 35.35 -0.85 7.88
N ALA A 204 35.41 -0.03 6.82
CA ALA A 204 34.86 -0.37 5.50
C ALA A 204 35.53 -1.59 4.84
N GLU A 205 36.82 -1.81 5.09
CA GLU A 205 37.55 -3.02 4.68
C GLU A 205 37.09 -4.26 5.48
N SER A 206 36.70 -4.08 6.74
CA SER A 206 36.38 -5.17 7.68
C SER A 206 34.91 -5.63 7.69
N VAL A 207 33.95 -4.82 7.22
CA VAL A 207 32.53 -5.25 7.13
C VAL A 207 32.38 -6.41 6.13
N LYS A 208 31.62 -7.45 6.48
CA LYS A 208 31.53 -8.70 5.69
C LYS A 208 30.17 -8.94 5.02
N VAL A 209 29.18 -8.10 5.31
CA VAL A 209 27.88 -8.11 4.63
C VAL A 209 27.63 -6.76 3.98
N PRO A 210 26.74 -6.67 2.96
CA PRO A 210 26.48 -5.43 2.25
C PRO A 210 26.08 -4.27 3.17
N GLN A 211 26.32 -3.05 2.69
CA GLN A 211 26.05 -1.78 3.39
C GLN A 211 25.31 -0.81 2.46
N LEU A 212 24.30 -0.11 2.98
CA LEU A 212 23.72 1.07 2.32
C LEU A 212 23.90 2.29 3.21
N LEU A 213 24.61 3.31 2.73
CA LEU A 213 24.78 4.59 3.42
C LEU A 213 23.91 5.64 2.73
N LEU A 214 23.16 6.42 3.51
CA LEU A 214 22.30 7.50 3.04
C LEU A 214 22.74 8.81 3.71
N ALA A 215 23.65 9.52 3.04
CA ALA A 215 24.34 10.68 3.58
C ALA A 215 23.60 12.00 3.32
N ALA A 216 23.65 12.89 4.30
CA ALA A 216 23.27 14.29 4.20
C ALA A 216 24.33 15.12 3.43
N GLY A 217 23.98 16.34 3.01
CA GLY A 217 24.92 17.25 2.34
C GLY A 217 26.01 17.80 3.27
N ASP A 218 25.79 17.77 4.58
CA ASP A 218 26.75 18.14 5.62
C ASP A 218 27.43 16.94 6.30
N ASP A 219 27.21 15.71 5.82
CA ASP A 219 27.96 14.53 6.28
C ASP A 219 29.40 14.49 5.72
N PRO A 220 30.37 13.88 6.45
CA PRO A 220 31.77 13.88 6.02
C PRO A 220 32.02 13.19 4.68
N ASP A 221 32.85 13.80 3.82
CA ASP A 221 33.17 13.36 2.46
C ASP A 221 33.47 11.87 2.28
N PHE A 222 34.10 11.22 3.28
CA PHE A 222 34.45 9.80 3.19
C PHE A 222 33.23 8.85 3.21
N VAL A 223 32.10 9.26 3.77
CA VAL A 223 30.81 8.54 3.74
C VAL A 223 29.84 9.06 2.66
N ARG A 224 30.26 10.00 1.81
CA ARG A 224 29.49 10.49 0.65
C ARG A 224 29.89 9.76 -0.65
N PRO A 225 29.14 9.88 -1.76
CA PRO A 225 29.46 9.20 -3.01
C PRO A 225 30.86 9.55 -3.51
N ASN A 226 31.59 8.56 -4.04
CA ASN A 226 33.02 8.67 -4.37
C ASN A 226 33.96 8.98 -3.18
N GLY A 227 33.46 9.02 -1.95
CA GLY A 227 34.25 9.01 -0.72
C GLY A 227 35.07 7.73 -0.55
N SER A 228 35.97 7.68 0.44
CA SER A 228 36.84 6.51 0.65
C SER A 228 36.06 5.26 1.05
N VAL A 229 34.98 5.38 1.84
CA VAL A 229 34.11 4.23 2.17
C VAL A 229 33.43 3.69 0.91
N HIS A 230 32.89 4.56 0.05
CA HIS A 230 32.29 4.13 -1.21
C HIS A 230 33.33 3.47 -2.13
N LYS A 231 34.54 4.02 -2.24
CA LYS A 231 35.64 3.45 -3.04
C LYS A 231 36.08 2.06 -2.53
N VAL A 232 36.10 1.84 -1.22
CA VAL A 232 36.34 0.50 -0.65
C VAL A 232 35.20 -0.46 -1.01
N PHE A 233 33.93 -0.04 -0.93
CA PHE A 233 32.83 -0.91 -1.34
C PHE A 233 32.89 -1.28 -2.83
N GLN A 234 33.18 -0.33 -3.73
CA GLN A 234 33.23 -0.62 -5.17
C GLN A 234 34.45 -1.43 -5.61
N SER A 235 35.49 -1.59 -4.78
CA SER A 235 36.61 -2.52 -5.03
C SER A 235 36.40 -3.93 -4.44
N ARG A 236 35.39 -4.12 -3.57
CA ARG A 236 35.09 -5.38 -2.89
C ARG A 236 34.22 -6.30 -3.76
N ALA A 237 34.80 -7.35 -4.35
CA ALA A 237 34.07 -8.30 -5.20
C ALA A 237 32.99 -9.13 -4.46
N ASP A 238 33.07 -9.25 -3.13
CA ASP A 238 32.19 -10.06 -2.28
C ASP A 238 30.91 -9.31 -1.84
N ILE A 239 31.01 -8.00 -1.56
CA ILE A 239 29.86 -7.17 -1.14
C ILE A 239 29.55 -5.99 -2.07
N GLY A 240 30.48 -5.56 -2.92
CA GLY A 240 30.42 -4.28 -3.63
C GLY A 240 29.21 -4.12 -4.56
N ALA A 241 28.90 -5.15 -5.36
CA ALA A 241 27.71 -5.18 -6.22
C ALA A 241 26.37 -5.15 -5.43
N ASN A 242 26.42 -5.21 -4.09
CA ASN A 242 25.28 -5.10 -3.19
C ASN A 242 25.38 -3.93 -2.20
N SER A 243 26.49 -3.19 -2.18
CA SER A 243 26.73 -2.04 -1.31
C SER A 243 26.67 -0.74 -2.10
N ASN A 244 26.15 0.33 -1.51
CA ASN A 244 26.08 1.63 -2.18
C ASN A 244 26.10 2.80 -1.18
N VAL A 245 26.40 3.99 -1.69
CA VAL A 245 26.31 5.25 -0.95
C VAL A 245 25.45 6.22 -1.76
N LEU A 246 24.38 6.71 -1.15
CA LEU A 246 23.44 7.68 -1.73
C LEU A 246 23.56 9.01 -0.97
N GLU A 247 23.38 10.12 -1.69
CA GLU A 247 23.49 11.47 -1.13
C GLU A 247 22.17 12.22 -1.25
N PHE A 248 21.88 13.01 -0.22
CA PHE A 248 20.73 13.90 -0.10
C PHE A 248 21.30 15.31 0.19
N PRO A 249 21.76 16.02 -0.86
CA PRO A 249 22.61 17.20 -0.68
C PRO A 249 21.89 18.39 -0.04
N ASP A 250 20.57 18.49 -0.23
CA ASP A 250 19.71 19.52 0.37
C ASP A 250 19.22 19.16 1.79
N GLN A 251 19.83 18.14 2.43
CA GLN A 251 19.44 17.63 3.75
C GLN A 251 20.62 17.71 4.74
N LYS A 252 20.29 17.78 6.03
CA LYS A 252 21.22 17.94 7.15
C LYS A 252 21.31 16.68 8.01
N HIS A 253 22.43 16.44 8.68
CA HIS A 253 22.61 15.32 9.59
C HIS A 253 21.43 15.17 10.60
N GLY A 254 20.89 13.96 10.75
CA GLY A 254 19.70 13.69 11.58
C GLY A 254 18.34 13.75 10.86
N TRP A 255 18.30 14.23 9.61
CA TRP A 255 17.07 14.51 8.87
C TRP A 255 16.06 13.36 8.74
N VAL A 256 16.50 12.10 8.65
CA VAL A 256 15.60 10.95 8.38
C VAL A 256 14.53 10.79 9.46
N HIS A 257 14.92 10.84 10.74
CA HIS A 257 14.02 10.72 11.89
C HIS A 257 13.77 12.03 12.65
N ARG A 258 14.63 13.06 12.48
CA ARG A 258 14.50 14.38 13.14
C ARG A 258 14.21 15.55 12.20
N GLY A 259 14.18 15.37 10.87
CA GLY A 259 13.80 16.42 9.92
C GLY A 259 12.29 16.70 9.94
N ASP A 260 11.87 17.87 9.46
CA ASP A 260 10.45 18.24 9.42
C ASP A 260 9.68 17.48 8.33
N LEU A 261 8.46 17.04 8.63
CA LEU A 261 7.57 16.42 7.64
C LEU A 261 6.50 17.39 7.12
N ASN A 262 6.46 18.62 7.65
CA ASN A 262 5.66 19.72 7.08
C ASN A 262 6.42 20.47 5.97
N ASP A 263 7.75 20.32 5.91
CA ASP A 263 8.54 20.70 4.74
C ASP A 263 8.48 19.59 3.70
N GLU A 264 7.90 19.88 2.52
CA GLU A 264 7.74 18.91 1.44
C GLU A 264 9.08 18.45 0.85
N ALA A 265 10.14 19.25 0.92
CA ALA A 265 11.47 18.82 0.44
C ALA A 265 12.05 17.72 1.35
N THR A 266 12.07 17.96 2.65
CA THR A 266 12.50 17.00 3.67
C THR A 266 11.60 15.78 3.71
N LYS A 267 10.27 15.95 3.71
CA LYS A 267 9.29 14.84 3.60
C LYS A 267 9.53 13.96 2.38
N LYS A 268 9.71 14.54 1.18
CA LYS A 268 10.01 13.81 -0.06
C LYS A 268 11.34 13.05 0.05
N ALA A 269 12.36 13.68 0.62
CA ALA A 269 13.63 13.03 0.87
C ALA A 269 13.46 11.83 1.83
N VAL A 270 12.66 11.97 2.90
CA VAL A 270 12.53 10.94 3.96
C VAL A 270 11.87 9.70 3.39
N MET A 271 10.82 9.89 2.59
CA MET A 271 10.17 8.79 1.85
C MET A 271 11.16 8.10 0.89
N LYS A 272 12.01 8.85 0.18
CA LYS A 272 13.05 8.27 -0.70
C LYS A 272 14.09 7.48 0.10
N ALA A 273 14.63 8.02 1.19
CA ALA A 273 15.61 7.32 2.01
C ALA A 273 15.05 6.01 2.59
N TRP A 274 13.80 6.01 3.04
CA TRP A 274 13.13 4.80 3.49
C TRP A 274 12.84 3.82 2.35
N HIS A 275 12.48 4.30 1.15
CA HIS A 275 12.32 3.47 -0.06
C HIS A 275 13.61 2.73 -0.45
N ASP A 276 14.74 3.45 -0.51
CA ASP A 276 16.06 2.88 -0.79
C ASP A 276 16.46 1.85 0.30
N ALA A 277 16.20 2.17 1.58
CA ALA A 277 16.47 1.28 2.71
C ALA A 277 15.61 0.01 2.69
N PHE A 278 14.31 0.10 2.39
CA PHE A 278 13.43 -1.07 2.29
C PHE A 278 13.82 -1.98 1.12
N ALA A 279 14.16 -1.42 -0.03
CA ALA A 279 14.67 -2.18 -1.18
C ALA A 279 15.96 -2.94 -0.85
N PHE A 280 16.84 -2.34 -0.03
CA PHE A 280 18.04 -2.99 0.47
C PHE A 280 17.73 -4.07 1.52
N ILE A 281 16.89 -3.80 2.52
CA ILE A 281 16.55 -4.75 3.60
C ILE A 281 15.80 -5.97 3.05
N GLY A 282 14.81 -5.76 2.16
CA GLY A 282 13.99 -6.83 1.60
C GLY A 282 14.82 -7.94 0.93
N LYS A 283 15.82 -7.57 0.11
CA LYS A 283 16.75 -8.52 -0.54
C LYS A 283 17.58 -9.37 0.42
N ARG A 284 17.72 -8.96 1.67
CA ARG A 284 18.57 -9.59 2.71
C ARG A 284 17.71 -10.45 3.63
N CYS A 285 16.43 -10.12 3.76
CA CYS A 285 15.45 -10.78 4.61
C CYS A 285 14.48 -11.73 3.88
N ALA A 286 14.42 -11.72 2.54
CA ALA A 286 13.50 -12.55 1.73
C ALA A 286 13.55 -14.06 2.04
N GLN A 287 12.40 -14.73 1.95
CA GLN A 287 12.22 -16.13 2.32
C GLN A 287 12.83 -17.12 1.30
N ARG A 288 14.15 -17.33 1.38
CA ARG A 288 14.79 -18.48 0.74
C ARG A 288 14.36 -19.80 1.40
N ASN A 289 13.48 -20.56 0.74
CA ASN A 289 13.38 -22.00 0.96
C ASN A 289 14.72 -22.65 0.59
N ALA A 290 15.32 -23.42 1.50
CA ALA A 290 16.73 -23.79 1.40
C ALA A 290 16.97 -25.12 0.67
N ARG A 291 17.30 -25.07 -0.63
CA ARG A 291 18.20 -26.03 -1.32
C ARG A 291 18.71 -25.47 -2.66
N SER A 292 19.95 -25.84 -3.01
CA SER A 292 20.71 -25.51 -4.23
C SER A 292 20.84 -24.03 -4.62
N LEU A 293 22.07 -23.52 -4.46
CA LEU A 293 22.57 -22.21 -4.88
C LEU A 293 22.66 -22.05 -6.42
N SER A 294 22.15 -20.94 -6.98
CA SER A 294 22.80 -20.14 -8.04
C SER A 294 21.94 -18.93 -8.45
N GLY A 295 22.55 -17.72 -8.54
CA GLY A 295 22.04 -16.47 -9.17
C GLY A 295 20.58 -16.03 -8.93
N THR A 296 20.21 -15.02 -8.11
CA THR A 296 20.43 -13.55 -8.24
C THR A 296 19.90 -12.91 -9.55
N SER A 297 19.09 -11.84 -9.58
CA SER A 297 18.28 -11.10 -8.57
C SER A 297 17.50 -9.92 -9.22
N TYR A 298 16.34 -9.48 -8.69
CA TYR A 298 15.40 -8.51 -9.32
C TYR A 298 14.83 -7.41 -8.34
N PRO A 299 13.72 -6.65 -8.59
CA PRO A 299 13.14 -5.96 -9.82
C PRO A 299 12.77 -4.44 -9.64
N SER A 300 12.74 -3.52 -10.63
CA SER A 300 12.12 -2.13 -10.55
C SER A 300 12.81 -1.08 -9.60
N SER A 301 12.30 0.02 -8.97
CA SER A 301 10.94 0.62 -8.69
C SER A 301 10.91 2.02 -8.04
N SER A 302 9.76 2.75 -8.13
CA SER A 302 9.21 3.81 -7.24
C SER A 302 7.90 4.43 -7.82
N SER A 303 6.94 5.09 -7.15
CA SER A 303 6.43 5.07 -5.74
C SER A 303 5.38 6.19 -5.48
N SER A 304 4.26 5.89 -4.83
CA SER A 304 3.55 6.82 -3.91
C SER A 304 2.71 6.03 -2.88
N SER A 305 2.10 6.70 -1.89
CA SER A 305 1.64 6.03 -0.65
C SER A 305 0.36 6.59 -0.01
N THR A 306 -0.73 5.82 -0.11
CA THR A 306 -1.91 5.94 0.76
C THR A 306 -1.82 4.92 1.93
N ARG A 307 -2.45 5.21 3.09
CA ARG A 307 -2.26 4.41 4.33
C ARG A 307 -3.17 3.18 4.40
N GLN A 308 -2.58 1.98 4.48
CA GLN A 308 -3.27 0.69 4.53
C GLN A 308 -3.08 -0.13 5.81
N CYS A 309 -4.05 -1.01 6.06
CA CYS A 309 -3.86 -2.28 6.78
C CYS A 309 -3.28 -3.37 5.83
N PRO A 310 -2.50 -4.34 6.32
CA PRO A 310 -1.57 -5.11 5.48
C PRO A 310 -2.25 -6.12 4.53
N ALA A 311 -2.50 -5.69 3.29
CA ALA A 311 -2.57 -6.58 2.13
C ALA A 311 -1.16 -7.02 1.72
N PHE A 312 -1.02 -8.23 1.16
CA PHE A 312 0.26 -8.75 0.66
C PHE A 312 0.65 -8.07 -0.68
N ALA A 313 1.16 -6.84 -0.60
CA ALA A 313 1.76 -6.12 -1.71
C ALA A 313 3.24 -6.52 -1.87
N VAL A 314 3.62 -7.06 -3.03
CA VAL A 314 5.01 -7.46 -3.31
C VAL A 314 5.89 -6.21 -3.55
N PRO A 315 6.97 -5.98 -2.77
CA PRO A 315 7.81 -4.82 -2.94
C PRO A 315 8.71 -4.95 -4.17
N ARG A 316 8.89 -3.82 -4.88
CA ARG A 316 9.78 -3.65 -6.03
C ARG A 316 11.04 -2.85 -5.57
N ALA A 317 12.24 -3.05 -6.12
CA ALA A 317 13.56 -2.56 -5.65
C ALA A 317 14.86 -3.06 -6.36
N ALA A 318 14.92 -3.33 -7.68
CA ALA A 318 16.10 -3.15 -8.57
C ALA A 318 15.92 -3.59 -10.04
N LEU A 319 16.12 -2.70 -11.04
CA LEU A 319 16.97 -2.93 -12.23
C LEU A 319 16.96 -1.75 -13.22
N ALA A 320 18.03 -0.95 -13.26
CA ALA A 320 18.40 -0.08 -14.40
C ALA A 320 19.81 0.53 -14.24
N THR A 321 20.88 -0.08 -14.77
CA THR A 321 22.16 0.61 -15.10
C THR A 321 23.17 -0.33 -15.79
N ALA A 322 23.48 -0.13 -17.09
CA ALA A 322 24.72 -0.60 -17.74
C ALA A 322 24.88 -0.15 -19.22
N ALA A 323 25.59 0.97 -19.47
CA ALA A 323 26.38 1.31 -20.68
C ALA A 323 26.86 2.78 -20.59
N ALA A 324 28.07 3.21 -20.97
CA ALA A 324 29.29 2.55 -21.48
C ALA A 324 30.53 3.24 -20.82
N LEU A 325 31.83 2.96 -21.05
CA LEU A 325 32.67 2.46 -22.17
C LEU A 325 33.89 1.66 -21.61
N GLY A 326 34.74 0.96 -22.38
CA GLY A 326 34.70 0.63 -23.82
C GLY A 326 36.06 0.66 -24.57
N GLY A 327 36.98 -0.29 -24.34
CA GLY A 327 38.23 -0.46 -25.13
C GLY A 327 39.15 -1.58 -24.59
N VAL A 328 40.03 -2.26 -25.36
CA VAL A 328 40.39 -2.16 -26.81
C VAL A 328 40.93 -3.53 -27.29
N ALA A 329 40.53 -4.04 -28.49
CA ALA A 329 41.39 -4.78 -29.44
C ALA A 329 40.68 -5.30 -30.73
N ALA A 330 41.16 -4.86 -31.89
CA ALA A 330 41.15 -5.44 -33.25
C ALA A 330 40.15 -6.55 -33.70
N GLY A 331 39.48 -6.30 -34.84
CA GLY A 331 38.82 -7.32 -35.69
C GLY A 331 37.68 -6.71 -36.52
N ALA A 332 37.66 -6.88 -37.85
CA ALA A 332 36.74 -6.12 -38.73
C ALA A 332 35.87 -6.98 -39.66
N ALA A 333 34.55 -6.79 -39.57
CA ALA A 333 33.56 -6.91 -40.66
C ALA A 333 32.22 -6.31 -40.17
N ALA A 334 31.37 -5.82 -41.07
CA ALA A 334 30.15 -5.09 -40.70
C ALA A 334 28.88 -5.96 -40.76
N ALA A 335 28.02 -5.83 -39.74
CA ALA A 335 26.62 -6.23 -39.74
C ALA A 335 25.79 -5.27 -38.86
N SER A 336 24.48 -5.27 -39.07
CA SER A 336 23.43 -4.39 -38.52
C SER A 336 23.56 -3.97 -37.04
N ARG A 337 23.12 -2.72 -36.78
CA ARG A 337 22.65 -2.26 -35.46
C ARG A 337 21.19 -2.68 -35.23
N ASP A 338 20.71 -2.37 -34.02
CA ASP A 338 19.32 -2.33 -33.56
C ASP A 338 18.66 -3.69 -33.22
N ASP A 339 18.52 -3.95 -31.91
CA ASP A 339 17.58 -4.91 -31.31
C ASP A 339 16.95 -4.25 -30.05
N PRO A 340 15.62 -4.04 -29.98
CA PRO A 340 14.95 -3.44 -28.82
C PRO A 340 14.75 -4.36 -27.61
N ALA A 341 15.06 -5.65 -27.69
CA ALA A 341 14.58 -6.67 -26.74
C ALA A 341 15.32 -6.68 -25.38
N ARG A 342 15.03 -5.72 -24.48
CA ARG A 342 15.59 -5.74 -23.12
C ARG A 342 14.68 -5.34 -21.95
N ALA A 343 13.38 -5.64 -22.03
CA ALA A 343 12.53 -5.81 -20.85
C ALA A 343 12.88 -7.14 -20.14
N GLU A 344 13.87 -7.14 -19.24
CA GLU A 344 14.37 -8.36 -18.60
C GLU A 344 13.32 -8.98 -17.66
N ALA A 345 12.95 -10.24 -17.91
CA ALA A 345 11.86 -10.94 -17.23
C ALA A 345 12.26 -11.48 -15.84
N VAL A 346 11.44 -11.20 -14.82
CA VAL A 346 11.73 -11.59 -13.42
C VAL A 346 11.66 -13.11 -13.25
N ALA A 347 12.81 -13.76 -13.43
CA ALA A 347 13.02 -15.20 -13.27
C ALA A 347 13.22 -15.56 -11.77
N GLU A 348 12.37 -15.06 -10.89
CA GLU A 348 12.43 -15.34 -9.45
C GLU A 348 11.60 -16.58 -9.11
N SER A 349 12.23 -17.76 -9.27
CA SER A 349 11.67 -19.04 -8.84
C SER A 349 11.47 -19.07 -7.30
N GLY A 350 10.25 -18.79 -6.84
CA GLY A 350 9.88 -18.97 -5.42
C GLY A 350 8.91 -17.94 -4.84
N HIS A 351 8.52 -16.88 -5.55
CA HIS A 351 7.45 -15.99 -5.07
C HIS A 351 6.08 -16.66 -5.21
N GLU A 352 5.32 -16.71 -4.14
CA GLU A 352 3.91 -17.10 -4.13
C GLU A 352 3.05 -15.84 -4.12
N LEU A 353 2.36 -15.56 -5.23
CA LEU A 353 1.36 -14.51 -5.31
C LEU A 353 0.04 -15.05 -4.79
N VAL A 354 -0.54 -14.37 -3.80
CA VAL A 354 -1.79 -14.75 -3.14
C VAL A 354 -2.76 -13.57 -3.23
N ASN A 355 -4.01 -13.80 -3.60
CA ASN A 355 -5.02 -12.73 -3.60
C ASN A 355 -5.49 -12.37 -2.18
N TRP A 356 -6.21 -11.26 -2.03
CA TRP A 356 -6.64 -10.76 -0.70
C TRP A 356 -7.45 -11.78 0.13
N SER A 357 -8.28 -12.60 -0.49
CA SER A 357 -9.00 -13.70 0.18
C SER A 357 -8.13 -14.96 0.39
N ALA A 358 -6.95 -15.05 -0.23
CA ALA A 358 -6.23 -16.29 -0.45
C ALA A 358 -7.14 -17.44 -0.96
N SER A 359 -8.13 -17.11 -1.81
CA SER A 359 -8.89 -18.08 -2.61
C SER A 359 -8.04 -18.60 -3.76
N HIS A 360 -7.20 -17.71 -4.32
CA HIS A 360 -6.31 -17.96 -5.45
C HIS A 360 -4.85 -17.68 -5.05
N GLU A 361 -3.98 -18.58 -5.48
CA GLU A 361 -2.53 -18.49 -5.36
C GLU A 361 -1.87 -19.03 -6.62
N CYS A 362 -0.74 -18.45 -7.02
CA CYS A 362 0.15 -19.00 -8.04
C CYS A 362 1.60 -18.70 -7.68
N GLN A 363 2.53 -19.47 -8.25
CA GLN A 363 3.94 -19.08 -8.29
C GLN A 363 4.25 -18.67 -9.72
N PRO A 364 4.58 -17.39 -10.02
CA PRO A 364 4.83 -17.00 -11.39
C PRO A 364 6.01 -17.76 -12.00
N SER A 365 5.90 -18.17 -13.26
CA SER A 365 7.04 -18.68 -14.04
C SER A 365 7.98 -17.53 -14.42
N GLU A 366 7.40 -16.37 -14.70
CA GLU A 366 8.06 -15.10 -14.98
C GLU A 366 7.16 -13.98 -14.45
N PHE A 367 7.73 -12.99 -13.77
CA PHE A 367 7.00 -11.79 -13.35
C PHE A 367 7.50 -10.58 -14.16
N TYR A 368 6.63 -9.61 -14.41
CA TYR A 368 6.91 -8.48 -15.30
C TYR A 368 6.44 -7.16 -14.72
N THR A 369 7.29 -6.15 -14.90
CA THR A 369 7.19 -4.87 -14.23
C THR A 369 7.50 -3.72 -15.19
N PRO A 370 6.77 -3.59 -16.33
CA PRO A 370 7.08 -2.66 -17.41
C PRO A 370 7.09 -1.20 -16.95
N GLU A 371 7.91 -0.39 -17.62
CA GLU A 371 8.04 1.06 -17.37
C GLU A 371 7.49 1.90 -18.55
N SER A 372 7.30 1.26 -19.71
CA SER A 372 6.87 1.88 -20.96
C SER A 372 5.88 1.01 -21.75
N VAL A 373 5.19 1.63 -22.72
CA VAL A 373 4.33 0.93 -23.69
C VAL A 373 5.13 -0.06 -24.56
N ALA A 374 6.38 0.25 -24.87
CA ALA A 374 7.24 -0.62 -25.69
C ALA A 374 7.62 -1.92 -24.96
N ASP A 375 7.78 -1.88 -23.62
CA ASP A 375 7.99 -3.09 -22.82
C ASP A 375 6.75 -4.00 -22.91
N VAL A 376 5.55 -3.41 -22.81
CA VAL A 376 4.28 -4.15 -22.93
C VAL A 376 4.16 -4.78 -24.32
N GLU A 377 4.46 -4.02 -25.40
CA GLU A 377 4.47 -4.55 -26.77
C GLU A 377 5.47 -5.71 -26.94
N ALA A 378 6.69 -5.60 -26.39
CA ALA A 378 7.69 -6.66 -26.43
C ALA A 378 7.28 -7.92 -25.63
N ILE A 379 6.71 -7.74 -24.43
CA ILE A 379 6.21 -8.84 -23.59
C ILE A 379 5.06 -9.56 -24.28
N LEU A 380 4.05 -8.82 -24.78
CA LEU A 380 2.92 -9.42 -25.47
C LEU A 380 3.34 -10.13 -26.76
N LYS A 381 4.25 -9.56 -27.54
CA LYS A 381 4.81 -10.25 -28.72
C LYS A 381 5.50 -11.55 -28.33
N ARG A 382 6.38 -11.55 -27.31
CA ARG A 382 7.09 -12.75 -26.81
C ARG A 382 6.12 -13.87 -26.44
N TYR A 383 5.02 -13.55 -25.77
CA TYR A 383 4.04 -14.55 -25.32
C TYR A 383 3.09 -14.99 -26.43
N HIS A 384 2.74 -14.08 -27.35
CA HIS A 384 2.00 -14.36 -28.57
C HIS A 384 2.75 -15.33 -29.48
N ASP A 385 4.02 -15.05 -29.78
CA ASP A 385 4.92 -15.90 -30.58
C ASP A 385 5.06 -17.32 -29.98
N GLN A 386 4.91 -17.46 -28.66
CA GLN A 386 5.02 -18.73 -27.93
C GLN A 386 3.68 -19.46 -27.72
N GLY A 387 2.54 -18.83 -28.01
CA GLY A 387 1.22 -19.37 -27.69
C GLY A 387 1.02 -19.63 -26.18
N LYS A 388 1.66 -18.85 -25.31
CA LYS A 388 1.62 -19.00 -23.85
C LYS A 388 0.87 -17.85 -23.20
N LYS A 389 0.21 -18.11 -22.07
CA LYS A 389 -0.51 -17.09 -21.32
C LYS A 389 0.42 -16.18 -20.51
N VAL A 390 0.06 -14.89 -20.46
CA VAL A 390 0.62 -13.86 -19.57
C VAL A 390 -0.52 -12.97 -19.06
N ARG A 391 -0.66 -12.86 -17.75
CA ARG A 391 -1.82 -12.19 -17.13
C ARG A 391 -1.45 -10.86 -16.50
N CYS A 392 -2.22 -9.82 -16.84
CA CYS A 392 -2.09 -8.51 -16.20
C CYS A 392 -2.76 -8.54 -14.81
N MET A 393 -1.99 -8.28 -13.76
CA MET A 393 -2.43 -8.30 -12.36
C MET A 393 -2.23 -6.93 -11.70
N GLY A 394 -3.30 -6.41 -11.09
CA GLY A 394 -3.23 -5.21 -10.24
C GLY A 394 -2.72 -5.51 -8.83
N ALA A 395 -3.17 -4.74 -7.84
CA ALA A 395 -2.77 -4.88 -6.43
C ALA A 395 -3.25 -6.16 -5.70
N GLY A 396 -3.65 -7.23 -6.41
CA GLY A 396 -4.06 -8.52 -5.81
C GLY A 396 -5.36 -8.52 -4.99
N VAL A 397 -6.00 -7.37 -4.74
CA VAL A 397 -7.15 -7.28 -3.82
C VAL A 397 -8.49 -7.81 -4.35
N SER A 398 -8.52 -8.47 -5.50
CA SER A 398 -9.74 -9.12 -6.01
C SER A 398 -10.01 -10.41 -5.23
N PRO A 399 -11.19 -10.60 -4.61
CA PRO A 399 -11.50 -11.84 -3.87
C PRO A 399 -11.55 -13.11 -4.74
N ASN A 400 -11.63 -12.98 -6.07
CA ASN A 400 -11.63 -14.08 -7.04
C ASN A 400 -10.34 -14.19 -7.87
N GLY A 401 -10.30 -15.19 -8.75
CA GLY A 401 -9.17 -15.48 -9.63
C GLY A 401 -8.98 -14.55 -10.84
N LEU A 402 -9.64 -13.39 -10.96
CA LEU A 402 -9.58 -12.55 -12.18
C LEU A 402 -8.16 -12.06 -12.55
N GLY A 403 -7.27 -11.96 -11.55
CA GLY A 403 -5.85 -11.61 -11.72
C GLY A 403 -4.94 -12.77 -12.16
N PHE A 404 -5.47 -13.99 -12.32
CA PHE A 404 -4.71 -15.24 -12.54
C PHE A 404 -5.20 -15.94 -13.82
N SER A 405 -4.30 -16.52 -14.60
CA SER A 405 -4.60 -17.25 -15.84
C SER A 405 -5.39 -18.53 -15.56
N THR A 406 -5.10 -19.19 -14.44
CA THR A 406 -5.57 -20.54 -14.11
C THR A 406 -6.33 -20.57 -12.77
N PRO A 407 -7.16 -21.60 -12.52
CA PRO A 407 -7.73 -21.83 -11.19
C PRO A 407 -6.63 -22.14 -10.17
N ARG A 408 -6.87 -21.83 -8.89
CA ARG A 408 -5.94 -22.10 -7.77
C ARG A 408 -5.24 -23.47 -7.89
N GLY A 409 -3.91 -23.46 -7.73
CA GLY A 409 -3.09 -24.67 -7.67
C GLY A 409 -2.83 -25.36 -9.01
N LYS A 410 -3.18 -24.76 -10.15
CA LYS A 410 -2.93 -25.32 -11.50
C LYS A 410 -1.72 -24.70 -12.21
N GLY A 411 -0.55 -24.86 -11.59
CA GLY A 411 0.74 -24.58 -12.20
C GLY A 411 1.23 -23.14 -12.07
N ASN A 412 2.34 -22.85 -12.75
CA ASN A 412 2.98 -21.55 -12.77
C ASN A 412 2.57 -20.79 -14.04
N GLU A 413 2.38 -19.47 -13.93
CA GLU A 413 1.95 -18.60 -15.03
C GLU A 413 2.84 -17.36 -15.16
N ALA A 414 2.83 -16.69 -16.30
CA ALA A 414 3.50 -15.40 -16.42
C ALA A 414 2.58 -14.27 -15.93
N ILE A 415 3.08 -13.39 -15.08
CA ILE A 415 2.33 -12.26 -14.51
C ILE A 415 2.98 -10.94 -14.92
N MET A 416 2.18 -9.93 -15.25
CA MET A 416 2.62 -8.56 -15.50
C MET A 416 1.85 -7.57 -14.64
N THR A 417 2.53 -6.57 -14.05
CA THR A 417 1.87 -5.54 -13.24
C THR A 417 2.32 -4.11 -13.57
N MET A 418 1.35 -3.25 -13.79
CA MET A 418 1.54 -1.93 -14.41
C MET A 418 2.15 -0.87 -13.50
N ALA A 419 2.39 -1.14 -12.21
CA ALA A 419 2.78 -0.14 -11.19
C ALA A 419 4.21 0.48 -11.28
N LEU A 420 4.74 0.68 -12.49
CA LEU A 420 5.75 1.72 -12.81
C LEU A 420 5.32 2.63 -13.98
N MET A 421 4.26 2.23 -14.67
CA MET A 421 3.41 3.09 -15.46
C MET A 421 2.35 3.70 -14.51
N ASP A 422 2.79 4.54 -13.57
CA ASP A 422 2.01 5.13 -12.47
C ASP A 422 1.86 6.66 -12.57
N LYS A 423 2.24 7.27 -13.70
CA LYS A 423 2.33 8.72 -13.85
C LYS A 423 0.99 9.36 -14.19
N ILE A 424 0.77 10.57 -13.69
CA ILE A 424 -0.21 11.50 -14.27
C ILE A 424 0.45 12.16 -15.47
N LEU A 425 -0.15 12.02 -16.65
CA LEU A 425 0.40 12.50 -17.92
C LEU A 425 -0.16 13.88 -18.31
N ASN A 426 -1.41 14.18 -17.92
CA ASN A 426 -2.05 15.48 -18.14
C ASN A 426 -3.19 15.72 -17.13
N VAL A 427 -3.42 16.99 -16.79
CA VAL A 427 -4.62 17.45 -16.06
C VAL A 427 -5.23 18.65 -16.78
N ASP A 428 -6.30 18.42 -17.53
CA ASP A 428 -7.06 19.47 -18.17
C ASP A 428 -8.13 19.98 -17.19
N VAL A 429 -7.80 21.03 -16.44
CA VAL A 429 -8.70 21.64 -15.44
C VAL A 429 -9.93 22.27 -16.10
N ALA A 430 -9.84 22.72 -17.35
CA ALA A 430 -10.95 23.35 -18.07
C ALA A 430 -12.00 22.33 -18.51
N LYS A 431 -11.58 21.14 -18.96
CA LYS A 431 -12.47 19.99 -19.21
C LYS A 431 -12.78 19.17 -17.96
N GLN A 432 -12.07 19.41 -16.86
CA GLN A 432 -12.06 18.59 -15.64
C GLN A 432 -11.68 17.13 -15.97
N GLN A 433 -10.63 16.92 -16.76
CA GLN A 433 -10.19 15.60 -17.20
C GLN A 433 -8.75 15.32 -16.78
N VAL A 434 -8.48 14.08 -16.38
CA VAL A 434 -7.13 13.62 -16.02
C VAL A 434 -6.73 12.43 -16.88
N THR A 435 -5.54 12.49 -17.47
CA THR A 435 -4.95 11.39 -18.24
C THR A 435 -3.82 10.77 -17.43
N VAL A 436 -3.91 9.47 -17.17
CA VAL A 436 -2.99 8.72 -16.31
C VAL A 436 -2.52 7.44 -16.97
N GLU A 437 -1.35 6.96 -16.57
CA GLU A 437 -0.91 5.60 -16.83
C GLU A 437 -1.68 4.61 -15.94
N ALA A 438 -1.97 3.41 -16.48
CA ALA A 438 -2.95 2.49 -15.89
C ALA A 438 -2.52 1.84 -14.55
N GLY A 439 -1.25 1.93 -14.19
CA GLY A 439 -0.70 1.42 -12.93
C GLY A 439 -0.82 2.37 -11.74
N ILE A 440 -1.27 3.63 -11.93
CA ILE A 440 -1.40 4.57 -10.81
C ILE A 440 -2.43 4.06 -9.79
N ILE A 441 -2.09 4.23 -8.52
CA ILE A 441 -2.95 3.90 -7.38
C ILE A 441 -4.05 4.96 -7.22
N VAL A 442 -5.29 4.53 -6.96
CA VAL A 442 -6.46 5.43 -6.83
C VAL A 442 -6.26 6.47 -5.72
N GLY A 443 -5.81 6.07 -4.53
CA GLY A 443 -5.56 6.99 -3.41
C GLY A 443 -4.55 8.09 -3.75
N ASP A 444 -3.47 7.71 -4.44
CA ASP A 444 -2.42 8.65 -4.83
C ASP A 444 -2.89 9.57 -5.97
N LEU A 445 -3.72 9.07 -6.90
CA LEU A 445 -4.37 9.90 -7.93
C LEU A 445 -5.30 10.93 -7.30
N LEU A 446 -6.10 10.53 -6.31
CA LEU A 446 -7.00 11.42 -5.58
C LEU A 446 -6.24 12.51 -4.84
N GLU A 447 -5.18 12.16 -4.09
CA GLU A 447 -4.32 13.14 -3.41
C GLU A 447 -3.74 14.16 -4.40
N LYS A 448 -3.17 13.68 -5.52
CA LYS A 448 -2.59 14.53 -6.57
C LYS A 448 -3.65 15.43 -7.24
N LEU A 449 -4.88 14.96 -7.44
CA LEU A 449 -5.99 15.75 -8.02
C LEU A 449 -6.45 16.92 -7.14
N ARG A 450 -6.32 16.82 -5.80
CA ARG A 450 -6.73 17.88 -4.86
C ARG A 450 -6.02 19.21 -5.10
N ALA A 451 -4.78 19.17 -5.60
CA ALA A 451 -3.96 20.33 -5.96
C ALA A 451 -4.49 21.08 -7.20
N TYR A 452 -5.16 20.38 -8.11
CA TYR A 452 -5.81 20.94 -9.30
C TYR A 452 -7.27 21.37 -9.04
N GLY A 453 -7.74 21.27 -7.78
CA GLY A 453 -9.13 21.54 -7.43
C GLY A 453 -10.12 20.48 -7.93
N LEU A 454 -9.65 19.26 -8.24
CA LEU A 454 -10.45 18.17 -8.79
C LEU A 454 -10.56 16.96 -7.84
N THR A 455 -11.49 16.06 -8.14
CA THR A 455 -11.59 14.70 -7.59
C THR A 455 -12.28 13.78 -8.62
N MET A 456 -12.21 12.46 -8.42
CA MET A 456 -12.96 11.50 -9.25
C MET A 456 -14.46 11.57 -8.95
N GLN A 457 -15.31 11.26 -9.93
CA GLN A 457 -16.78 11.24 -9.76
C GLN A 457 -17.25 10.19 -8.75
N ASN A 458 -16.63 9.02 -8.75
CA ASN A 458 -16.92 7.91 -7.85
C ASN A 458 -15.64 7.07 -7.68
N VAL A 459 -15.47 6.42 -6.54
CA VAL A 459 -14.28 5.60 -6.23
C VAL A 459 -14.66 4.34 -5.45
N ALA A 460 -13.85 3.30 -5.54
CA ALA A 460 -14.02 2.08 -4.75
C ALA A 460 -13.62 2.33 -3.28
N SER A 461 -14.06 1.45 -2.38
CA SER A 461 -13.73 1.52 -0.95
C SER A 461 -12.23 1.40 -0.67
N ILE A 462 -11.57 0.46 -1.36
CA ILE A 462 -10.13 0.20 -1.29
C ILE A 462 -9.41 1.19 -2.21
N ARG A 463 -8.60 2.09 -1.65
CA ARG A 463 -7.89 3.14 -2.40
C ARG A 463 -6.65 2.64 -3.14
N GLU A 464 -6.16 1.46 -2.79
CA GLU A 464 -4.85 0.97 -3.24
C GLU A 464 -4.95 0.00 -4.40
N GLN A 465 -6.09 0.03 -5.08
CA GLN A 465 -6.28 -0.57 -6.39
C GLN A 465 -5.60 0.31 -7.45
N GLN A 466 -4.99 -0.32 -8.45
CA GLN A 466 -4.50 0.34 -9.65
C GLN A 466 -5.69 0.70 -10.55
N VAL A 467 -5.69 1.87 -11.19
CA VAL A 467 -6.83 2.33 -12.02
C VAL A 467 -7.16 1.43 -13.21
N GLY A 468 -6.17 0.73 -13.79
CA GLY A 468 -6.45 -0.30 -14.79
C GLY A 468 -7.28 -1.44 -14.22
N GLY A 469 -6.97 -1.88 -13.00
CA GLY A 469 -7.65 -2.99 -12.32
C GLY A 469 -9.12 -2.69 -11.99
N ILE A 470 -9.43 -1.50 -11.48
CA ILE A 470 -10.81 -1.14 -11.09
C ILE A 470 -11.75 -1.06 -12.30
N CYS A 471 -11.26 -0.54 -13.43
CA CYS A 471 -12.05 -0.47 -14.66
C CYS A 471 -12.25 -1.87 -15.26
N GLN A 472 -11.18 -2.66 -15.41
CA GLN A 472 -11.28 -4.02 -15.95
C GLN A 472 -12.11 -4.98 -15.09
N ALA A 473 -12.24 -4.72 -13.79
CA ALA A 473 -13.11 -5.50 -12.88
C ALA A 473 -14.53 -4.94 -12.71
N GLY A 474 -14.88 -3.82 -13.35
CA GLY A 474 -16.22 -3.20 -13.26
C GLY A 474 -16.54 -2.60 -11.89
N CYS A 475 -15.53 -2.09 -11.19
CA CYS A 475 -15.67 -1.59 -9.82
C CYS A 475 -16.48 -0.28 -9.75
N HIS A 476 -17.09 -0.08 -8.59
CA HIS A 476 -17.99 1.03 -8.29
C HIS A 476 -17.81 1.55 -6.86
N GLY A 477 -18.23 2.79 -6.64
CA GLY A 477 -18.46 3.35 -5.31
C GLY A 477 -19.93 3.29 -4.93
N THR A 478 -20.51 4.44 -4.61
CA THR A 478 -21.94 4.60 -4.29
C THR A 478 -22.48 5.95 -4.77
N GLY A 479 -23.77 6.04 -5.04
CA GLY A 479 -24.54 7.24 -5.37
C GLY A 479 -25.53 6.94 -6.49
N ALA A 480 -26.84 7.00 -6.21
CA ALA A 480 -27.88 6.58 -7.17
C ALA A 480 -27.90 7.41 -8.47
N SER A 481 -27.38 8.63 -8.43
CA SER A 481 -27.19 9.53 -9.58
C SER A 481 -25.80 9.43 -10.22
N ILE A 482 -24.87 8.67 -9.64
CA ILE A 482 -23.45 8.60 -10.03
C ILE A 482 -23.13 7.23 -10.63
N SER A 483 -22.44 7.20 -11.77
CA SER A 483 -22.05 5.99 -12.48
C SER A 483 -21.02 5.14 -11.72
N PRO A 484 -20.82 3.86 -12.10
CA PRO A 484 -19.62 3.11 -11.72
C PRO A 484 -18.38 3.70 -12.40
N ILE A 485 -17.19 3.27 -11.97
CA ILE A 485 -15.92 3.90 -12.38
C ILE A 485 -15.66 3.74 -13.88
N ASP A 486 -16.14 2.65 -14.47
CA ASP A 486 -15.97 2.37 -15.90
C ASP A 486 -16.70 3.37 -16.82
N ASP A 487 -17.81 4.00 -16.42
CA ASP A 487 -18.52 4.98 -17.28
C ASP A 487 -17.86 6.37 -17.27
N HIS A 488 -16.92 6.62 -16.35
CA HIS A 488 -16.15 7.88 -16.29
C HIS A 488 -14.97 7.93 -17.26
N ILE A 489 -14.71 6.84 -17.98
CA ILE A 489 -13.64 6.78 -19.00
C ILE A 489 -14.09 7.57 -20.23
N VAL A 490 -13.29 8.56 -20.62
CA VAL A 490 -13.47 9.39 -21.83
C VAL A 490 -12.71 8.79 -23.02
N GLU A 491 -11.51 8.29 -22.74
CA GLU A 491 -10.59 7.67 -23.68
C GLU A 491 -9.73 6.65 -22.92
N MET A 492 -9.32 5.57 -23.57
CA MET A 492 -8.34 4.63 -23.03
C MET A 492 -7.40 4.12 -24.11
N GLU A 493 -6.20 3.72 -23.70
CA GLU A 493 -5.18 3.12 -24.55
C GLU A 493 -4.97 1.66 -24.12
N ILE A 494 -5.02 0.74 -25.07
CA ILE A 494 -4.73 -0.68 -24.86
C ILE A 494 -3.62 -1.13 -25.80
N VAL A 495 -2.81 -2.08 -25.35
CA VAL A 495 -1.89 -2.85 -26.21
C VAL A 495 -2.45 -4.25 -26.39
N THR A 496 -2.49 -4.71 -27.63
CA THR A 496 -3.12 -5.96 -28.05
C THR A 496 -2.09 -6.87 -28.74
N PRO A 497 -2.10 -8.18 -28.48
CA PRO A 497 -1.14 -9.12 -29.09
C PRO A 497 -1.12 -9.11 -30.63
N ALA A 498 -2.27 -8.96 -31.30
CA ALA A 498 -2.37 -9.00 -32.76
C ALA A 498 -2.33 -7.62 -33.45
N ARG A 499 -2.89 -6.57 -32.83
CA ARG A 499 -3.03 -5.23 -33.45
C ARG A 499 -2.13 -4.15 -32.82
N GLY A 500 -1.30 -4.51 -31.83
CA GLY A 500 -0.44 -3.57 -31.12
C GLY A 500 -1.24 -2.54 -30.32
N ARG A 501 -0.70 -1.34 -30.17
CA ARG A 501 -1.32 -0.20 -29.49
C ARG A 501 -2.56 0.34 -30.21
N LEU A 502 -3.69 0.41 -29.51
CA LEU A 502 -4.95 1.03 -29.95
C LEU A 502 -5.38 2.13 -28.97
N VAL A 503 -5.84 3.26 -29.51
CA VAL A 503 -6.58 4.29 -28.76
C VAL A 503 -8.06 4.10 -29.00
N LEU A 504 -8.85 4.13 -27.92
CA LEU A 504 -10.28 3.84 -27.89
C LEU A 504 -11.03 4.99 -27.21
N SER A 505 -12.09 5.49 -27.84
CA SER A 505 -12.96 6.54 -27.31
C SER A 505 -14.34 6.50 -27.99
N LYS A 506 -15.26 7.37 -27.58
CA LYS A 506 -16.58 7.52 -28.24
C LYS A 506 -16.50 8.01 -29.70
N THR A 507 -15.35 8.49 -30.16
CA THR A 507 -15.10 8.91 -31.56
C THR A 507 -14.11 8.01 -32.30
N GLN A 508 -13.43 7.08 -31.62
CA GLN A 508 -12.40 6.22 -32.20
C GLN A 508 -12.57 4.78 -31.70
N ASN A 509 -12.87 3.84 -32.60
CA ASN A 509 -13.15 2.43 -32.26
C ASN A 509 -14.30 2.26 -31.23
N ALA A 510 -15.37 3.05 -31.35
CA ALA A 510 -16.39 3.22 -30.29
C ALA A 510 -17.05 1.91 -29.80
N GLU A 511 -17.30 0.93 -30.67
CA GLU A 511 -17.87 -0.36 -30.24
C GLU A 511 -16.89 -1.18 -29.38
N LEU A 512 -15.61 -1.21 -29.77
CA LEU A 512 -14.55 -1.82 -28.97
C LEU A 512 -14.30 -1.03 -27.67
N PHE A 513 -14.45 0.30 -27.68
CA PHE A 513 -14.35 1.12 -26.47
C PHE A 513 -15.40 0.74 -25.42
N GLU A 514 -16.67 0.60 -25.81
CA GLU A 514 -17.74 0.20 -24.89
C GLU A 514 -17.55 -1.21 -24.29
N LEU A 515 -16.86 -2.12 -25.01
CA LEU A 515 -16.43 -3.42 -24.47
C LEU A 515 -15.19 -3.29 -23.56
N ALA A 516 -14.16 -2.55 -24.00
CA ALA A 516 -12.85 -2.47 -23.36
C ALA A 516 -12.86 -1.72 -22.02
N LYS A 517 -13.76 -0.74 -21.82
CA LYS A 517 -13.92 -0.03 -20.54
C LYS A 517 -14.08 -0.97 -19.33
N CYS A 518 -14.73 -2.13 -19.54
CA CYS A 518 -14.85 -3.23 -18.58
C CYS A 518 -14.40 -4.57 -19.22
N GLY A 519 -13.25 -4.54 -19.90
CA GLY A 519 -12.77 -5.61 -20.79
C GLY A 519 -12.24 -6.89 -20.12
N LEU A 520 -12.45 -7.07 -18.81
CA LEU A 520 -11.94 -8.19 -17.98
C LEU A 520 -10.42 -8.42 -18.08
N GLY A 521 -9.67 -7.46 -18.62
CA GLY A 521 -8.26 -7.59 -18.99
C GLY A 521 -7.99 -8.62 -20.11
N ALA A 522 -8.99 -8.99 -20.90
CA ALA A 522 -8.89 -10.03 -21.94
C ALA A 522 -8.84 -9.46 -23.37
N LEU A 523 -9.29 -8.22 -23.57
CA LEU A 523 -9.26 -7.54 -24.89
C LEU A 523 -7.94 -6.79 -25.16
N GLY A 524 -7.04 -6.73 -24.17
CA GLY A 524 -5.78 -5.98 -24.25
C GLY A 524 -5.27 -5.57 -22.87
N VAL A 525 -4.00 -5.15 -22.81
CA VAL A 525 -3.39 -4.56 -21.62
C VAL A 525 -3.60 -3.06 -21.65
N VAL A 526 -4.35 -2.53 -20.69
CA VAL A 526 -4.57 -1.07 -20.58
C VAL A 526 -3.26 -0.40 -20.15
N THR A 527 -2.77 0.57 -20.94
CA THR A 527 -1.57 1.36 -20.63
C THR A 527 -1.90 2.74 -20.10
N LYS A 528 -3.02 3.33 -20.55
CA LYS A 528 -3.42 4.71 -20.24
C LYS A 528 -4.94 4.84 -20.15
N ILE A 529 -5.43 5.70 -19.28
CA ILE A 529 -6.85 6.05 -19.15
C ILE A 529 -6.99 7.58 -19.02
N THR A 530 -7.94 8.17 -19.73
CA THR A 530 -8.42 9.54 -19.49
C THR A 530 -9.78 9.48 -18.80
N PHE A 531 -9.84 9.96 -17.56
CA PHE A 531 -11.08 10.01 -16.77
C PHE A 531 -11.71 11.41 -16.77
N GLN A 532 -13.04 11.45 -16.74
CA GLN A 532 -13.80 12.64 -16.38
C GLN A 532 -13.85 12.79 -14.85
N CYS A 533 -13.23 13.85 -14.35
CA CYS A 533 -13.29 14.31 -12.96
C CYS A 533 -14.45 15.30 -12.75
N VAL A 534 -14.62 15.69 -11.48
CA VAL A 534 -15.50 16.77 -11.02
C VAL A 534 -14.71 17.71 -10.09
N PRO A 535 -15.23 18.90 -9.75
CA PRO A 535 -14.56 19.77 -8.78
C PRO A 535 -14.46 19.08 -7.41
N LYS A 536 -13.32 19.25 -6.75
CA LYS A 536 -13.10 18.90 -5.35
C LYS A 536 -14.21 19.51 -4.52
N HIS A 537 -14.79 18.72 -3.62
CA HIS A 537 -15.89 19.15 -2.77
C HIS A 537 -15.90 18.37 -1.46
N TYR A 538 -16.56 18.96 -0.46
CA TYR A 538 -16.77 18.36 0.85
C TYR A 538 -18.09 17.58 0.91
N LEU A 539 -18.10 16.55 1.74
CA LEU A 539 -19.29 15.81 2.14
C LEU A 539 -19.48 15.94 3.65
N VAL A 540 -20.74 16.05 4.08
CA VAL A 540 -21.16 15.67 5.43
C VAL A 540 -21.68 14.24 5.36
N GLU A 541 -21.03 13.36 6.10
CA GLU A 541 -21.47 11.99 6.41
C GLU A 541 -22.29 12.01 7.72
N GLU A 542 -23.42 11.31 7.71
CA GLU A 542 -24.25 11.01 8.88
C GLU A 542 -24.37 9.47 8.98
N THR A 543 -24.07 8.91 10.16
CA THR A 543 -24.20 7.48 10.45
C THR A 543 -25.24 7.26 11.54
N ARG A 544 -26.23 6.40 11.27
CA ARG A 544 -27.29 6.01 12.22
C ARG A 544 -27.64 4.54 12.10
N VAL A 545 -28.17 3.95 13.18
CA VAL A 545 -28.77 2.62 13.20
C VAL A 545 -30.28 2.74 13.21
N HIS A 546 -30.90 2.25 12.13
CA HIS A 546 -32.34 2.26 11.88
C HIS A 546 -32.91 0.83 11.93
N THR A 547 -34.24 0.70 12.04
CA THR A 547 -34.90 -0.59 11.77
C THR A 547 -35.07 -0.82 10.27
N ILE A 548 -35.24 -2.08 9.86
CA ILE A 548 -35.63 -2.47 8.47
C ILE A 548 -36.85 -1.66 8.00
N GLU A 549 -37.83 -1.45 8.88
CA GLU A 549 -39.07 -0.73 8.57
C GLU A 549 -38.87 0.80 8.50
N ASP A 550 -37.94 1.37 9.27
CA ASP A 550 -37.52 2.78 9.06
C ASP A 550 -36.82 2.96 7.72
N VAL A 551 -35.92 2.04 7.35
CA VAL A 551 -35.25 2.07 6.04
C VAL A 551 -36.29 1.99 4.93
N ARG A 552 -37.20 1.00 4.99
CA ARG A 552 -38.28 0.79 4.02
C ARG A 552 -39.14 2.04 3.81
N ARG A 553 -39.49 2.77 4.87
CA ARG A 553 -40.28 4.02 4.79
C ARG A 553 -39.56 5.18 4.11
N HIS A 554 -38.25 5.33 4.32
CA HIS A 554 -37.50 6.51 3.85
C HIS A 554 -36.63 6.26 2.61
N HIS A 555 -36.39 5.00 2.21
CA HIS A 555 -35.46 4.62 1.14
C HIS A 555 -35.62 5.41 -0.16
N SER A 556 -36.86 5.50 -0.65
CA SER A 556 -37.23 6.22 -1.90
C SER A 556 -37.10 7.76 -1.82
N GLN A 557 -36.90 8.33 -0.63
CA GLN A 557 -36.48 9.73 -0.42
C GLN A 557 -34.95 9.81 -0.37
N TRP A 558 -34.32 8.99 0.49
CA TRP A 558 -32.88 9.02 0.74
C TRP A 558 -32.04 8.77 -0.52
N LEU A 559 -32.49 7.92 -1.45
CA LEU A 559 -31.84 7.73 -2.76
C LEU A 559 -31.80 8.99 -3.66
N LYS A 560 -32.64 9.99 -3.38
CA LYS A 560 -32.72 11.25 -4.15
C LYS A 560 -32.06 12.42 -3.42
N GLU A 561 -32.09 12.38 -2.09
CA GLU A 561 -31.61 13.44 -1.21
C GLU A 561 -30.10 13.37 -0.95
N PHE A 562 -29.56 12.16 -0.80
CA PHE A 562 -28.14 11.96 -0.50
C PHE A 562 -27.34 11.61 -1.76
N GLN A 563 -26.17 12.26 -1.91
CA GLN A 563 -25.25 12.02 -3.01
C GLN A 563 -24.66 10.60 -2.94
N HIS A 564 -24.41 10.11 -1.73
CA HIS A 564 -23.96 8.75 -1.47
C HIS A 564 -24.82 8.11 -0.36
N LEU A 565 -25.15 6.84 -0.55
CA LEU A 565 -25.97 6.08 0.39
C LEU A 565 -25.40 4.66 0.53
N ARG A 566 -25.22 4.19 1.77
CA ARG A 566 -24.80 2.83 2.07
C ARG A 566 -25.64 2.30 3.23
N TYR A 567 -26.15 1.08 3.08
CA TYR A 567 -26.69 0.32 4.20
C TYR A 567 -25.74 -0.82 4.55
N MET A 568 -25.63 -1.12 5.84
CA MET A 568 -24.93 -2.28 6.37
C MET A 568 -25.94 -3.02 7.25
N TRP A 569 -26.60 -4.02 6.66
CA TRP A 569 -27.70 -4.76 7.30
C TRP A 569 -27.11 -5.83 8.21
N ILE A 570 -27.35 -5.77 9.52
CA ILE A 570 -26.71 -6.66 10.51
C ILE A 570 -27.51 -7.97 10.61
N PRO A 571 -26.97 -9.12 10.13
CA PRO A 571 -27.76 -10.37 10.05
C PRO A 571 -28.21 -10.85 11.42
N PHE A 572 -29.39 -11.49 11.44
CA PHE A 572 -30.09 -11.94 12.65
C PHE A 572 -30.53 -10.81 13.59
N THR A 573 -30.64 -9.59 13.08
CA THR A 573 -31.20 -8.44 13.80
C THR A 573 -32.14 -7.63 12.89
N ASP A 574 -32.96 -6.79 13.50
CA ASP A 574 -33.75 -5.74 12.86
C ASP A 574 -32.92 -4.51 12.43
N ALA A 575 -31.61 -4.48 12.72
CA ALA A 575 -30.79 -3.27 12.68
C ALA A 575 -30.04 -3.10 11.35
N VAL A 576 -30.11 -1.87 10.84
CA VAL A 576 -29.45 -1.44 9.61
C VAL A 576 -28.62 -0.21 9.93
N VAL A 577 -27.30 -0.29 9.74
CA VAL A 577 -26.46 0.91 9.81
C VAL A 577 -26.62 1.64 8.48
N VAL A 578 -27.21 2.83 8.55
CA VAL A 578 -27.42 3.73 7.43
C VAL A 578 -26.33 4.79 7.45
N VAL A 579 -25.57 4.86 6.36
CA VAL A 579 -24.56 5.89 6.12
C VAL A 579 -25.04 6.76 4.96
N GLN A 580 -25.26 8.03 5.25
CA GLN A 580 -25.83 9.05 4.35
C GLN A 580 -24.78 10.13 4.13
N CYS A 581 -24.45 10.46 2.88
CA CYS A 581 -23.53 11.57 2.59
C CYS A 581 -24.17 12.58 1.64
N ARG A 582 -24.18 13.86 2.04
CA ARG A 582 -24.60 14.98 1.18
C ARG A 582 -23.45 15.94 0.94
N ARG A 583 -23.43 16.57 -0.23
CA ARG A 583 -22.51 17.66 -0.55
C ARG A 583 -22.82 18.88 0.30
N VAL A 584 -21.77 19.58 0.69
CA VAL A 584 -21.83 20.88 1.37
C VAL A 584 -21.03 21.92 0.61
N SER A 585 -21.33 23.19 0.87
CA SER A 585 -20.49 24.30 0.42
C SER A 585 -19.20 24.39 1.27
N ASP A 586 -18.13 24.99 0.72
CA ASP A 586 -16.88 25.17 1.47
C ASP A 586 -17.08 26.01 2.75
N VAL A 587 -17.99 26.99 2.71
CA VAL A 587 -18.40 27.80 3.87
C VAL A 587 -19.11 26.95 4.93
N GLU A 588 -20.01 26.06 4.50
CA GLU A 588 -20.69 25.10 5.40
C GLU A 588 -19.70 24.07 5.98
N ALA A 589 -18.69 23.65 5.21
CA ALA A 589 -17.61 22.78 5.68
C ALA A 589 -16.71 23.45 6.74
N THR A 590 -16.49 24.77 6.67
CA THR A 590 -15.82 25.50 7.78
C THR A 590 -16.64 25.56 9.07
N HIS A 591 -17.94 25.22 9.01
CA HIS A 591 -18.82 25.12 10.16
C HIS A 591 -19.08 23.66 10.58
N ALA A 592 -18.01 22.86 10.62
CA ALA A 592 -18.04 21.47 11.07
C ALA A 592 -18.56 21.31 12.52
N ASP A 593 -18.46 22.36 13.34
CA ASP A 593 -18.97 22.46 14.72
C ASP A 593 -20.48 22.21 14.84
N LYS A 594 -21.25 22.45 13.76
CA LYS A 594 -22.70 22.23 13.71
C LYS A 594 -23.09 20.76 13.57
N TYR A 595 -22.12 19.88 13.29
CA TYR A 595 -22.33 18.47 13.03
C TYR A 595 -21.75 17.65 14.20
N PRO A 596 -22.58 17.21 15.18
CA PRO A 596 -22.06 16.55 16.36
C PRO A 596 -21.34 15.24 15.98
N PRO A 597 -20.06 15.07 16.35
CA PRO A 597 -19.34 13.83 16.09
C PRO A 597 -19.92 12.69 16.95
N VAL A 598 -19.38 11.49 16.77
CA VAL A 598 -19.70 10.33 17.61
C VAL A 598 -19.53 10.70 19.09
N GLN A 599 -20.61 10.55 19.87
CA GLN A 599 -20.68 11.07 21.25
C GLN A 599 -19.88 10.23 22.27
N TYR A 600 -19.59 8.98 21.93
CA TYR A 600 -18.97 8.00 22.84
C TYR A 600 -17.54 7.67 22.40
N ASP A 601 -16.62 7.62 23.36
CA ASP A 601 -15.23 7.20 23.14
C ASP A 601 -15.11 5.73 22.70
N ASN A 602 -13.92 5.33 22.27
CA ASN A 602 -13.69 3.96 21.81
C ASN A 602 -13.92 2.92 22.91
N ASP A 603 -13.60 3.22 24.16
CA ASP A 603 -13.69 2.23 25.24
C ASP A 603 -15.14 1.92 25.61
N THR A 604 -15.99 2.95 25.64
CA THR A 604 -17.45 2.84 25.81
C THR A 604 -18.07 2.05 24.66
N ARG A 605 -17.67 2.35 23.41
CA ARG A 605 -18.21 1.67 22.22
C ARG A 605 -17.77 0.20 22.11
N LEU A 606 -16.53 -0.11 22.49
CA LEU A 606 -15.96 -1.45 22.46
C LEU A 606 -16.32 -2.31 23.69
N ALA A 607 -16.96 -1.75 24.72
CA ALA A 607 -17.24 -2.43 25.99
C ALA A 607 -18.00 -3.76 25.82
N GLU A 608 -19.04 -3.80 24.98
CA GLU A 608 -19.83 -5.02 24.73
C GLU A 608 -19.05 -6.09 23.94
N PRO A 609 -18.44 -5.78 22.78
CA PRO A 609 -17.51 -6.70 22.11
C PRO A 609 -16.38 -7.22 23.01
N ARG A 610 -15.76 -6.35 23.84
CA ARG A 610 -14.70 -6.75 24.79
C ARG A 610 -15.24 -7.67 25.89
N ARG A 611 -16.46 -7.43 26.40
CA ARG A 611 -17.12 -8.28 27.39
C ARG A 611 -17.37 -9.69 26.84
N LEU A 612 -17.86 -9.80 25.61
CA LEU A 612 -18.03 -11.10 24.94
C LEU A 612 -16.70 -11.81 24.73
N TYR A 613 -15.64 -11.08 24.33
CA TYR A 613 -14.31 -11.65 24.17
C TYR A 613 -13.72 -12.17 25.49
N LEU A 614 -13.90 -11.44 26.59
CA LEU A 614 -13.47 -11.85 27.94
C LEU A 614 -14.21 -13.10 28.44
N GLU A 615 -15.48 -13.28 28.10
CA GLU A 615 -16.23 -14.52 28.38
C GLU A 615 -15.63 -15.70 27.60
N LEU A 616 -15.45 -15.54 26.28
CA LEU A 616 -14.98 -16.59 25.37
C LEU A 616 -13.55 -17.05 25.70
N CYS A 617 -12.66 -16.12 26.08
CA CYS A 617 -11.29 -16.42 26.52
C CYS A 617 -11.19 -16.82 28.01
N GLN A 618 -12.31 -16.99 28.72
CA GLN A 618 -12.36 -17.37 30.14
C GLN A 618 -11.53 -16.44 31.05
N GLY A 619 -11.59 -15.13 30.78
CA GLY A 619 -10.82 -14.11 31.51
C GLY A 619 -9.32 -14.08 31.20
N LYS A 620 -8.86 -14.73 30.13
CA LYS A 620 -7.45 -14.79 29.70
C LYS A 620 -7.27 -14.22 28.29
N PRO A 621 -7.44 -12.90 28.10
CA PRO A 621 -7.32 -12.27 26.80
C PRO A 621 -5.87 -12.22 26.30
N GLU A 622 -5.70 -12.07 24.98
CA GLU A 622 -4.43 -11.60 24.39
C GLU A 622 -4.01 -10.24 24.99
N PRO A 623 -2.71 -9.97 25.26
CA PRO A 623 -2.30 -8.80 26.05
C PRO A 623 -2.65 -7.43 25.45
N ASP A 624 -2.77 -7.33 24.13
CA ASP A 624 -3.04 -6.09 23.38
C ASP A 624 -4.54 -5.88 23.10
N TYR A 625 -5.45 -6.69 23.68
CA TYR A 625 -6.88 -6.68 23.32
C TYR A 625 -7.64 -5.37 23.58
N LEU A 626 -7.07 -4.47 24.39
CA LEU A 626 -7.61 -3.13 24.60
C LEU A 626 -7.30 -2.21 23.40
N ASP A 627 -6.16 -2.38 22.75
CA ASP A 627 -5.69 -1.57 21.61
C ASP A 627 -6.34 -1.99 20.28
N TRP A 628 -7.23 -2.98 20.30
CA TRP A 628 -7.87 -3.52 19.11
C TRP A 628 -8.96 -2.60 18.57
N SER A 629 -8.93 -2.33 17.25
CA SER A 629 -10.06 -1.76 16.55
C SER A 629 -11.28 -2.69 16.62
N PHE A 630 -12.49 -2.15 16.45
CA PHE A 630 -13.71 -2.96 16.39
C PHE A 630 -13.59 -4.09 15.35
N THR A 631 -13.00 -3.82 14.19
CA THR A 631 -12.79 -4.83 13.13
C THR A 631 -11.87 -5.97 13.59
N LYS A 632 -10.72 -5.69 14.22
CA LYS A 632 -9.83 -6.72 14.77
C LYS A 632 -10.51 -7.53 15.88
N LEU A 633 -11.27 -6.86 16.73
CA LEU A 633 -12.00 -7.50 17.83
C LEU A 633 -13.17 -8.36 17.32
N ARG A 634 -13.91 -7.93 16.30
CA ARG A 634 -14.94 -8.76 15.63
C ARG A 634 -14.32 -9.99 14.98
N ASP A 635 -13.23 -9.82 14.23
CA ASP A 635 -12.52 -10.94 13.60
C ASP A 635 -12.01 -11.94 14.67
N LYS A 636 -11.59 -11.45 15.84
CA LYS A 636 -11.19 -12.29 16.99
C LYS A 636 -12.36 -12.95 17.72
N LEU A 637 -13.52 -12.31 17.80
CA LEU A 637 -14.76 -12.92 18.29
C LEU A 637 -15.22 -14.07 17.39
N LEU A 638 -15.10 -13.90 16.07
CA LEU A 638 -15.49 -14.91 15.08
C LEU A 638 -14.54 -16.12 15.05
N GLU A 639 -13.26 -15.95 15.39
CA GLU A 639 -12.24 -17.02 15.41
C GLU A 639 -12.63 -18.22 16.30
N PHE A 640 -13.34 -18.00 17.42
CA PHE A 640 -13.71 -19.04 18.38
C PHE A 640 -14.61 -20.14 17.81
N LYS A 641 -15.60 -19.75 16.99
CA LYS A 641 -16.62 -20.66 16.43
C LYS A 641 -17.25 -20.09 15.15
N PRO A 642 -16.51 -19.98 14.03
CA PRO A 642 -16.98 -19.28 12.84
C PRO A 642 -18.16 -19.97 12.12
N LEU A 643 -18.55 -21.20 12.49
CA LEU A 643 -19.68 -21.91 11.87
C LEU A 643 -20.84 -22.20 12.83
N ASP A 644 -20.77 -21.72 14.07
CA ASP A 644 -21.88 -21.82 15.05
C ASP A 644 -22.80 -20.60 14.89
N ILE A 645 -24.03 -20.83 14.42
CA ILE A 645 -25.00 -19.76 14.10
C ILE A 645 -25.35 -18.95 15.35
N GLU A 646 -25.53 -19.61 16.50
CA GLU A 646 -25.89 -18.94 17.74
C GLU A 646 -24.69 -18.16 18.31
N HIS A 647 -23.45 -18.61 18.06
CA HIS A 647 -22.27 -17.78 18.29
C HIS A 647 -22.22 -16.54 17.39
N VAL A 648 -22.43 -16.68 16.08
CA VAL A 648 -22.44 -15.55 15.14
C VAL A 648 -23.55 -14.54 15.48
N LYS A 649 -24.73 -15.00 15.89
CA LYS A 649 -25.81 -14.14 16.42
C LYS A 649 -25.36 -13.28 17.60
N ARG A 650 -24.58 -13.84 18.54
CA ARG A 650 -24.00 -13.08 19.66
C ARG A 650 -23.00 -12.03 19.20
N VAL A 651 -22.14 -12.35 18.24
CA VAL A 651 -21.20 -11.38 17.67
C VAL A 651 -21.95 -10.23 16.98
N ASN A 652 -22.92 -10.55 16.11
CA ASN A 652 -23.73 -9.56 15.40
C ASN A 652 -24.55 -8.68 16.37
N ALA A 653 -25.01 -9.22 17.51
CA ALA A 653 -25.64 -8.43 18.57
C ALA A 653 -24.67 -7.43 19.23
N THR A 654 -23.40 -7.79 19.43
CA THR A 654 -22.38 -6.84 19.88
C THR A 654 -21.99 -5.82 18.80
N GLU A 655 -22.06 -6.17 17.52
CA GLU A 655 -21.90 -5.22 16.41
C GLU A 655 -23.05 -4.19 16.38
N LYS A 656 -24.31 -4.63 16.58
CA LYS A 656 -25.46 -3.72 16.74
C LYS A 656 -25.26 -2.73 17.89
N ALA A 657 -24.74 -3.19 19.03
CA ALA A 657 -24.44 -2.32 20.17
C ALA A 657 -23.31 -1.31 19.85
N PHE A 658 -22.20 -1.77 19.27
CA PHE A 658 -21.09 -0.90 18.84
C PHE A 658 -21.55 0.18 17.86
N TRP A 659 -22.34 -0.17 16.84
CA TRP A 659 -22.84 0.79 15.86
C TRP A 659 -23.85 1.77 16.46
N LYS A 660 -24.71 1.34 17.40
CA LYS A 660 -25.67 2.25 18.04
C LYS A 660 -25.00 3.30 18.94
N LEU A 661 -23.82 3.00 19.46
CA LEU A 661 -22.95 3.97 20.15
C LEU A 661 -22.00 4.71 19.19
N SER A 662 -21.95 4.33 17.91
CA SER A 662 -21.15 4.97 16.85
C SER A 662 -21.96 5.95 15.97
N GLU A 663 -23.17 6.31 16.37
CA GLU A 663 -23.97 7.32 15.67
C GLU A 663 -23.36 8.71 15.80
N GLY A 664 -23.41 9.49 14.72
CA GLY A 664 -22.84 10.83 14.67
C GLY A 664 -22.53 11.28 13.24
N PHE A 665 -21.88 12.42 13.14
CA PHE A 665 -21.52 13.04 11.87
C PHE A 665 -20.00 13.11 11.65
N ARG A 666 -19.60 13.26 10.39
CA ARG A 666 -18.22 13.53 9.97
C ARG A 666 -18.22 14.46 8.76
N VAL A 667 -17.36 15.49 8.77
CA VAL A 667 -17.18 16.42 7.65
C VAL A 667 -15.78 16.27 7.10
N ALA A 668 -15.63 15.94 5.81
CA ALA A 668 -14.34 15.82 5.15
C ALA A 668 -14.46 16.06 3.65
N LEU A 669 -13.32 15.99 2.93
CA LEU A 669 -13.34 15.91 1.47
C LEU A 669 -14.09 14.65 1.01
N SER A 670 -14.72 14.75 -0.15
CA SER A 670 -15.60 13.70 -0.71
C SER A 670 -14.94 12.32 -0.76
N ASP A 671 -13.71 12.27 -1.25
CA ASP A 671 -12.88 11.07 -1.29
C ASP A 671 -12.51 10.54 0.11
N ASP A 672 -12.25 11.43 1.08
CA ASP A 672 -11.96 11.08 2.48
C ASP A 672 -13.18 10.56 3.26
N ILE A 673 -14.40 10.87 2.82
CA ILE A 673 -15.62 10.22 3.34
C ILE A 673 -15.82 8.82 2.75
N VAL A 674 -15.79 8.68 1.42
CA VAL A 674 -16.26 7.43 0.76
C VAL A 674 -15.27 6.26 0.79
N GLY A 675 -13.99 6.50 1.09
CA GLY A 675 -12.99 5.44 1.31
C GLY A 675 -13.03 4.89 2.74
N PHE A 676 -13.01 3.56 2.89
CA PHE A 676 -13.05 2.90 4.20
C PHE A 676 -12.29 1.57 4.20
N ASP A 677 -11.75 1.20 5.36
CA ASP A 677 -11.05 -0.07 5.56
C ASP A 677 -12.03 -1.25 5.50
N CYS A 678 -11.72 -2.26 4.69
CA CYS A 678 -12.50 -3.48 4.58
C CYS A 678 -12.18 -4.50 5.69
N GLY A 679 -11.09 -4.35 6.44
CA GLY A 679 -10.72 -5.22 7.56
C GLY A 679 -9.77 -6.36 7.19
N GLY A 680 -9.96 -7.55 7.78
CA GLY A 680 -9.16 -8.73 7.46
C GLY A 680 -9.50 -9.39 6.11
N GLN A 681 -8.79 -10.48 5.78
CA GLN A 681 -9.10 -11.32 4.62
C GLN A 681 -10.54 -11.84 4.68
N GLN A 682 -11.30 -11.73 3.58
CA GLN A 682 -12.72 -12.10 3.55
C GLN A 682 -13.08 -12.88 2.29
N LEU A 683 -14.11 -13.72 2.40
CA LEU A 683 -14.86 -14.23 1.26
C LEU A 683 -16.03 -13.27 1.01
N VAL A 684 -16.13 -12.71 -0.20
CA VAL A 684 -17.17 -11.73 -0.54
C VAL A 684 -17.84 -12.14 -1.84
N GLN A 685 -19.17 -12.24 -1.84
CA GLN A 685 -19.98 -12.32 -3.04
C GLN A 685 -20.80 -11.04 -3.17
N GLU A 686 -20.86 -10.45 -4.36
CA GLU A 686 -21.58 -9.19 -4.60
C GLU A 686 -22.29 -9.24 -5.93
N VAL A 687 -23.53 -8.77 -5.96
CA VAL A 687 -24.41 -8.85 -7.13
C VAL A 687 -24.97 -7.48 -7.46
N SER A 688 -25.17 -7.19 -8.75
CA SER A 688 -25.79 -5.98 -9.25
C SER A 688 -27.13 -6.32 -9.92
N PHE A 689 -28.18 -5.55 -9.65
CA PHE A 689 -29.48 -5.67 -10.31
C PHE A 689 -30.17 -4.31 -10.50
N PRO A 690 -30.95 -4.13 -11.58
CA PRO A 690 -31.75 -2.92 -11.78
C PRO A 690 -32.83 -2.83 -10.70
N THR A 691 -32.97 -1.65 -10.08
CA THR A 691 -33.91 -1.43 -8.97
C THR A 691 -34.97 -0.37 -9.28
N HIS A 692 -36.10 -0.45 -8.57
CA HIS A 692 -37.15 0.57 -8.54
C HIS A 692 -37.97 0.49 -7.23
N GLY A 693 -38.37 1.65 -6.68
CA GLY A 693 -39.24 1.73 -5.50
C GLY A 693 -38.57 1.25 -4.21
N THR A 694 -38.84 0.00 -3.82
CA THR A 694 -38.23 -0.70 -2.67
C THR A 694 -37.75 -2.12 -3.03
N LEU A 695 -37.68 -2.47 -4.31
CA LEU A 695 -37.37 -3.83 -4.78
C LEU A 695 -36.07 -4.40 -4.19
N ASP A 696 -35.12 -3.51 -3.93
CA ASP A 696 -33.79 -3.74 -3.37
C ASP A 696 -33.75 -3.79 -1.83
N VAL A 697 -34.62 -3.06 -1.14
CA VAL A 697 -34.91 -3.28 0.29
C VAL A 697 -35.59 -4.65 0.46
N ASP A 698 -36.58 -4.96 -0.39
CA ASP A 698 -37.24 -6.26 -0.45
C ASP A 698 -36.29 -7.41 -0.83
N PHE A 699 -35.22 -7.12 -1.56
CA PHE A 699 -34.15 -8.07 -1.87
C PHE A 699 -33.32 -8.43 -0.63
N VAL A 700 -32.89 -7.44 0.17
CA VAL A 700 -32.02 -7.74 1.32
C VAL A 700 -32.81 -8.29 2.51
N ASP A 701 -34.02 -7.80 2.76
CA ASP A 701 -34.94 -8.31 3.78
C ASP A 701 -35.19 -9.82 3.60
N LYS A 702 -35.62 -10.24 2.40
CA LYS A 702 -35.83 -11.66 2.07
C LYS A 702 -34.54 -12.47 2.00
N LEU A 703 -33.40 -11.86 1.64
CA LEU A 703 -32.10 -12.52 1.67
C LEU A 703 -31.68 -12.86 3.11
N MET A 704 -31.90 -11.96 4.08
CA MET A 704 -31.65 -12.23 5.50
C MET A 704 -32.57 -13.33 6.04
N GLN A 705 -33.85 -13.31 5.69
CA GLN A 705 -34.80 -14.38 6.03
C GLN A 705 -34.36 -15.75 5.47
N ARG A 706 -33.82 -15.77 4.24
CA ARG A 706 -33.28 -16.99 3.62
C ARG A 706 -31.95 -17.45 4.24
N ILE A 707 -31.07 -16.51 4.60
CA ILE A 707 -29.83 -16.78 5.34
C ILE A 707 -30.12 -17.44 6.69
N GLU A 708 -31.12 -16.97 7.44
CA GLU A 708 -31.49 -17.60 8.72
C GLU A 708 -32.17 -18.96 8.54
N SER A 709 -33.12 -19.08 7.61
CA SER A 709 -33.84 -20.36 7.39
C SER A 709 -32.99 -21.47 6.77
N GLU A 710 -31.94 -21.14 5.98
CA GLU A 710 -30.93 -22.11 5.52
C GLU A 710 -29.70 -22.22 6.47
N GLY A 711 -29.75 -21.56 7.64
CA GLY A 711 -28.74 -21.66 8.69
C GLY A 711 -27.34 -21.20 8.29
N ILE A 712 -27.25 -20.15 7.47
CA ILE A 712 -25.99 -19.66 6.90
C ILE A 712 -25.33 -18.70 7.90
N PRO A 713 -24.10 -18.96 8.38
CA PRO A 713 -23.42 -18.07 9.33
C PRO A 713 -22.91 -16.81 8.60
N ALA A 714 -23.77 -15.78 8.52
CA ALA A 714 -23.42 -14.48 7.96
C ALA A 714 -22.69 -13.62 9.02
N HIS A 715 -21.36 -13.60 8.94
CA HIS A 715 -20.44 -13.10 9.98
C HIS A 715 -20.32 -11.59 10.11
N ALA A 716 -20.74 -10.86 9.08
CA ALA A 716 -20.55 -9.43 8.94
C ALA A 716 -21.80 -8.81 8.29
N PRO A 717 -21.99 -7.48 8.40
CA PRO A 717 -23.10 -6.81 7.76
C PRO A 717 -23.16 -7.07 6.25
N ILE A 718 -24.37 -7.27 5.72
CA ILE A 718 -24.60 -7.26 4.28
C ILE A 718 -24.48 -5.80 3.82
N GLU A 719 -23.50 -5.49 2.98
CA GLU A 719 -23.37 -4.16 2.40
C GLU A 719 -24.34 -3.96 1.25
N GLN A 720 -25.01 -2.82 1.21
CA GLN A 720 -25.81 -2.39 0.07
C GLN A 720 -25.45 -0.98 -0.36
N ARG A 721 -25.23 -0.81 -1.66
CA ARG A 721 -24.81 0.43 -2.32
C ARG A 721 -25.59 0.60 -3.64
N TRP A 722 -25.57 1.79 -4.24
CA TRP A 722 -26.26 2.07 -5.51
C TRP A 722 -25.35 2.80 -6.49
N THR A 723 -25.59 2.62 -7.79
CA THR A 723 -25.07 3.51 -8.83
C THR A 723 -26.18 3.86 -9.81
N SER A 724 -26.01 4.93 -10.59
CA SER A 724 -26.67 5.01 -11.89
C SER A 724 -26.05 3.98 -12.86
N ARG A 725 -26.66 3.82 -14.02
CA ARG A 725 -26.24 2.87 -15.06
C ARG A 725 -24.92 3.24 -15.74
N SER A 726 -24.16 2.24 -16.17
CA SER A 726 -23.05 2.43 -17.13
C SER A 726 -23.51 2.34 -18.59
N THR A 727 -22.77 2.96 -19.52
CA THR A 727 -22.85 2.65 -20.97
C THR A 727 -22.00 1.44 -21.37
N SER A 728 -20.96 1.10 -20.59
CA SER A 728 -20.02 0.02 -20.92
C SER A 728 -20.73 -1.33 -21.04
N ALA A 729 -20.55 -1.99 -22.19
CA ALA A 729 -21.27 -3.18 -22.60
C ALA A 729 -21.09 -4.39 -21.67
N MET A 730 -19.98 -4.45 -20.93
CA MET A 730 -19.65 -5.51 -19.97
C MET A 730 -19.86 -5.11 -18.49
N SER A 731 -20.24 -3.87 -18.17
CA SER A 731 -20.39 -3.46 -16.76
C SER A 731 -21.62 -4.13 -16.11
N PRO A 732 -21.55 -4.61 -14.84
CA PRO A 732 -22.70 -5.23 -14.17
C PRO A 732 -23.92 -4.29 -14.06
N SER A 733 -23.71 -2.97 -13.99
CA SER A 733 -24.76 -1.94 -14.07
C SER A 733 -24.93 -1.33 -15.47
N GLY A 734 -24.44 -1.99 -16.53
CA GLY A 734 -24.59 -1.54 -17.92
C GLY A 734 -26.05 -1.58 -18.39
N SER A 735 -26.57 -0.46 -18.92
CA SER A 735 -27.93 -0.35 -19.46
C SER A 735 -28.04 0.76 -20.52
N TRP A 736 -29.03 0.66 -21.40
CA TRP A 736 -29.36 1.74 -22.35
C TRP A 736 -30.38 2.74 -21.79
N ASN A 737 -31.11 2.39 -20.72
CA ASN A 737 -32.04 3.31 -20.04
C ASN A 737 -31.24 4.32 -19.18
N PRO A 738 -31.21 5.63 -19.51
CA PRO A 738 -30.43 6.62 -18.76
C PRO A 738 -30.95 6.88 -17.33
N ALA A 739 -32.21 6.54 -17.04
CA ALA A 739 -32.80 6.68 -15.70
C ALA A 739 -32.64 5.42 -14.84
N GLN A 740 -31.93 4.38 -15.31
CA GLN A 740 -31.77 3.15 -14.57
C GLN A 740 -30.79 3.30 -13.40
N VAL A 741 -31.29 3.05 -12.18
CA VAL A 741 -30.48 2.84 -10.98
C VAL A 741 -30.23 1.34 -10.81
N PHE A 742 -29.05 0.98 -10.33
CA PHE A 742 -28.69 -0.38 -9.93
C PHE A 742 -28.41 -0.42 -8.44
N SER A 743 -28.92 -1.45 -7.76
CA SER A 743 -28.51 -1.81 -6.40
C SER A 743 -27.41 -2.86 -6.46
N TRP A 744 -26.44 -2.73 -5.56
CA TRP A 744 -25.30 -3.62 -5.39
C TRP A 744 -25.35 -4.21 -3.99
N VAL A 745 -25.47 -5.53 -3.85
CA VAL A 745 -25.62 -6.22 -2.55
C VAL A 745 -24.48 -7.21 -2.34
N GLY A 746 -23.59 -6.87 -1.39
CA GLY A 746 -22.42 -7.64 -1.01
C GLY A 746 -22.62 -8.38 0.31
N VAL A 747 -22.45 -9.70 0.28
CA VAL A 747 -22.43 -10.54 1.49
C VAL A 747 -21.00 -10.97 1.78
N ILE A 748 -20.58 -10.74 3.02
CA ILE A 748 -19.21 -10.93 3.51
C ILE A 748 -19.19 -12.09 4.51
N LEU A 749 -18.33 -13.08 4.27
CA LEU A 749 -18.01 -14.14 5.22
C LEU A 749 -16.56 -13.99 5.71
N TYR A 750 -16.39 -14.20 7.01
CA TYR A 750 -15.13 -14.22 7.73
C TYR A 750 -14.23 -15.37 7.24
N LEU A 751 -12.94 -15.07 7.08
CA LEU A 751 -11.88 -15.96 6.62
C LEU A 751 -10.51 -15.86 7.33
N PRO A 752 -10.16 -14.86 8.19
CA PRO A 752 -8.82 -14.75 8.82
C PRO A 752 -8.50 -15.84 9.86
N THR A 753 -8.33 -17.09 9.43
CA THR A 753 -7.77 -18.16 10.24
C THR A 753 -6.59 -18.84 9.55
N LEU A 754 -5.59 -19.20 10.36
CA LEU A 754 -4.42 -19.98 9.98
C LEU A 754 -4.68 -21.50 10.09
N ASP A 755 -5.76 -21.90 10.77
CA ASP A 755 -6.15 -23.31 10.85
C ASP A 755 -6.73 -23.80 9.52
N LYS A 756 -5.99 -24.70 8.84
CA LYS A 756 -6.36 -25.16 7.50
C LYS A 756 -7.71 -25.91 7.46
N PRO A 757 -8.05 -26.81 8.39
CA PRO A 757 -9.39 -27.41 8.49
C PRO A 757 -10.51 -26.37 8.62
N THR A 758 -10.40 -25.41 9.53
CA THR A 758 -11.41 -24.37 9.76
C THR A 758 -11.55 -23.47 8.53
N ARG A 759 -10.43 -23.06 7.91
CA ARG A 759 -10.45 -22.28 6.66
C ARG A 759 -11.13 -23.04 5.52
N ALA A 760 -10.88 -24.35 5.40
CA ALA A 760 -11.51 -25.20 4.39
C ALA A 760 -13.03 -25.33 4.62
N ALA A 761 -13.46 -25.53 5.87
CA ALA A 761 -14.89 -25.61 6.23
C ALA A 761 -15.63 -24.30 5.98
N ILE A 762 -15.03 -23.15 6.32
CA ILE A 762 -15.53 -21.81 5.96
C ILE A 762 -15.66 -21.66 4.44
N THR A 763 -14.63 -22.05 3.69
CA THR A 763 -14.61 -21.93 2.22
C THR A 763 -15.68 -22.82 1.58
N GLN A 764 -15.91 -24.02 2.11
CA GLN A 764 -17.02 -24.88 1.70
C GLN A 764 -18.38 -24.22 1.99
N ARG A 765 -18.59 -23.67 3.20
CA ARG A 765 -19.87 -23.03 3.57
C ARG A 765 -20.14 -21.77 2.73
N PHE A 766 -19.10 -21.04 2.33
CA PHE A 766 -19.23 -19.97 1.33
C PHE A 766 -19.58 -20.51 -0.06
N GLY A 767 -19.06 -21.65 -0.48
CA GLY A 767 -19.47 -22.34 -1.71
C GLY A 767 -20.95 -22.73 -1.71
N GLU A 768 -21.47 -23.21 -0.57
CA GLU A 768 -22.89 -23.51 -0.36
C GLU A 768 -23.74 -22.23 -0.39
N PHE A 769 -23.33 -21.17 0.32
CA PHE A 769 -23.97 -19.86 0.26
C PHE A 769 -24.01 -19.29 -1.17
N ASN A 770 -22.94 -19.43 -1.95
CA ASN A 770 -22.92 -19.00 -3.35
C ASN A 770 -23.91 -19.78 -4.23
N ALA A 771 -24.20 -21.04 -3.92
CA ALA A 771 -25.23 -21.80 -4.61
C ALA A 771 -26.64 -21.28 -4.26
N MET A 772 -26.93 -21.07 -2.98
CA MET A 772 -28.18 -20.45 -2.50
C MET A 772 -28.38 -19.06 -3.12
N TYR A 773 -27.36 -18.19 -3.06
CA TYR A 773 -27.50 -16.79 -3.47
C TYR A 773 -27.75 -16.66 -4.97
N ARG A 774 -27.19 -17.56 -5.79
CA ARG A 774 -27.46 -17.63 -7.24
C ARG A 774 -28.88 -18.06 -7.58
N ASP A 775 -29.41 -19.04 -6.87
CA ASP A 775 -30.80 -19.49 -6.97
C ASP A 775 -31.76 -18.37 -6.53
N TYR A 776 -31.45 -17.69 -5.43
CA TYR A 776 -32.21 -16.56 -4.93
C TYR A 776 -32.23 -15.36 -5.89
N MET A 777 -31.08 -14.97 -6.45
CA MET A 777 -30.93 -13.70 -7.16
C MET A 777 -31.45 -13.71 -8.60
N GLU A 778 -31.61 -14.88 -9.25
CA GLU A 778 -31.96 -14.93 -10.67
C GLU A 778 -33.34 -14.33 -10.98
N GLN A 779 -34.31 -14.48 -10.05
CA GLN A 779 -35.64 -13.87 -10.18
C GLN A 779 -35.63 -12.33 -10.23
N TYR A 780 -34.53 -11.70 -9.77
CA TYR A 780 -34.33 -10.24 -9.79
C TYR A 780 -33.52 -9.77 -11.01
N GLY A 781 -33.13 -10.67 -11.92
CA GLY A 781 -32.26 -10.35 -13.06
C GLY A 781 -30.82 -10.00 -12.65
N ALA A 782 -30.40 -10.37 -11.44
CA ALA A 782 -29.10 -10.00 -10.88
C ALA A 782 -27.93 -10.73 -11.55
N SER A 783 -26.75 -10.11 -11.52
CA SER A 783 -25.49 -10.68 -12.02
C SER A 783 -24.34 -10.37 -11.06
N GLU A 784 -23.39 -11.29 -10.89
CA GLU A 784 -22.23 -11.11 -10.02
C GLU A 784 -21.34 -9.94 -10.48
N HIS A 785 -20.76 -9.21 -9.53
CA HIS A 785 -19.65 -8.30 -9.78
C HIS A 785 -18.42 -9.13 -10.25
N TRP A 786 -17.75 -8.71 -11.32
CA TRP A 786 -16.66 -9.50 -11.94
C TRP A 786 -15.48 -9.84 -11.02
N ALA A 787 -15.19 -9.04 -10.00
CA ALA A 787 -14.19 -9.32 -8.95
C ALA A 787 -14.63 -10.40 -7.94
N LYS A 788 -15.87 -10.90 -8.02
CA LYS A 788 -16.51 -11.82 -7.06
C LYS A 788 -17.09 -13.08 -7.73
N LEU A 789 -17.17 -13.10 -9.06
CA LEU A 789 -17.63 -14.25 -9.84
C LEU A 789 -16.66 -15.44 -9.68
N GLU A 790 -17.17 -16.57 -9.20
CA GLU A 790 -16.42 -17.83 -9.06
C GLU A 790 -17.22 -19.00 -9.68
N TRP A 791 -16.57 -19.82 -10.50
CA TRP A 791 -17.25 -20.87 -11.29
C TRP A 791 -17.51 -22.15 -10.48
N PRO A 792 -18.77 -22.65 -10.38
CA PRO A 792 -19.07 -23.85 -9.61
C PRO A 792 -18.49 -25.13 -10.22
N ALA A 793 -18.10 -26.09 -9.38
CA ALA A 793 -17.49 -27.35 -9.80
C ALA A 793 -18.38 -28.20 -10.72
N LYS A 794 -19.71 -28.13 -10.56
CA LYS A 794 -20.71 -28.85 -11.36
C LYS A 794 -20.90 -28.19 -12.73
N ALA A 795 -20.67 -28.93 -13.81
CA ALA A 795 -20.80 -28.42 -15.18
C ALA A 795 -22.21 -27.91 -15.52
N ALA A 796 -23.27 -28.55 -14.99
CA ALA A 796 -24.66 -28.11 -15.18
C ALA A 796 -24.92 -26.70 -14.60
N ASP A 797 -24.32 -26.35 -13.46
CA ASP A 797 -24.50 -25.04 -12.84
C ASP A 797 -23.66 -23.97 -13.56
N ARG A 798 -22.50 -24.34 -14.14
CA ARG A 798 -21.76 -23.44 -15.05
C ARG A 798 -22.54 -23.16 -16.34
N ALA A 799 -23.23 -24.16 -16.90
CA ALA A 799 -24.10 -23.97 -18.07
C ALA A 799 -25.25 -22.98 -17.79
N LYS A 800 -25.92 -23.09 -16.62
CA LYS A 800 -26.93 -22.10 -16.19
C LYS A 800 -26.34 -20.68 -16.09
N ILE A 801 -25.17 -20.54 -15.47
CA ILE A 801 -24.50 -19.23 -15.32
C ILE A 801 -24.13 -18.67 -16.70
N ARG A 802 -23.54 -19.45 -17.62
CA ARG A 802 -23.30 -19.02 -19.00
C ARG A 802 -24.56 -18.51 -19.67
N GLU A 803 -25.67 -19.22 -19.54
CA GLU A 803 -26.93 -18.80 -20.16
C GLU A 803 -27.54 -17.54 -19.52
N ARG A 804 -27.32 -17.29 -18.23
CA ARG A 804 -27.60 -15.98 -17.62
C ARG A 804 -26.68 -14.89 -18.19
N MET A 805 -25.38 -15.14 -18.31
CA MET A 805 -24.44 -14.14 -18.79
C MET A 805 -24.63 -13.81 -20.28
N ARG A 806 -24.96 -14.77 -21.15
CA ARG A 806 -25.32 -14.53 -22.57
C ARG A 806 -26.60 -13.68 -22.71
N ARG A 807 -27.58 -13.86 -21.82
CA ARG A 807 -28.78 -12.99 -21.76
C ARG A 807 -28.47 -11.57 -21.26
N ARG A 808 -27.40 -11.38 -20.47
CA ARG A 808 -27.05 -10.12 -19.79
C ARG A 808 -26.06 -9.25 -20.55
N TYR A 809 -25.10 -9.86 -21.26
CA TYR A 809 -23.93 -9.24 -21.86
C TYR A 809 -23.75 -9.70 -23.32
N PRO A 810 -23.19 -8.86 -24.22
CA PRO A 810 -22.97 -9.21 -25.63
C PRO A 810 -21.73 -10.11 -25.80
N LEU A 811 -21.78 -11.31 -25.22
CA LEU A 811 -20.62 -12.21 -25.12
C LEU A 811 -20.07 -12.66 -26.47
N ASP A 812 -20.90 -12.75 -27.52
CA ASP A 812 -20.42 -13.12 -28.86
C ASP A 812 -19.61 -11.98 -29.51
N LYS A 813 -20.02 -10.71 -29.33
CA LYS A 813 -19.19 -9.56 -29.74
C LYS A 813 -17.91 -9.44 -28.91
N PHE A 814 -17.98 -9.76 -27.63
CA PHE A 814 -16.81 -9.80 -26.75
C PHE A 814 -15.83 -10.92 -27.15
N ARG A 815 -16.34 -12.08 -27.57
CA ARG A 815 -15.57 -13.18 -28.17
C ARG A 815 -14.92 -12.75 -29.47
N GLU A 816 -15.68 -12.19 -30.41
CA GLU A 816 -15.18 -11.67 -31.69
C GLU A 816 -14.04 -10.66 -31.47
N ALA A 817 -14.23 -9.69 -30.58
CA ALA A 817 -13.20 -8.72 -30.22
C ALA A 817 -11.98 -9.35 -29.54
N ARG A 818 -12.15 -10.33 -28.64
CA ARG A 818 -11.03 -11.06 -28.04
C ARG A 818 -10.25 -11.82 -29.11
N ASP A 819 -10.95 -12.52 -29.99
CA ASP A 819 -10.35 -13.41 -30.98
C ASP A 819 -9.66 -12.63 -32.11
N GLU A 820 -10.09 -11.39 -32.40
CA GLU A 820 -9.38 -10.46 -33.30
C GLU A 820 -8.11 -9.87 -32.65
N LEU A 821 -8.17 -9.49 -31.37
CA LEU A 821 -7.10 -8.75 -30.69
C LEU A 821 -6.02 -9.66 -30.08
N ASP A 822 -6.39 -10.88 -29.70
CA ASP A 822 -5.55 -11.91 -29.10
C ASP A 822 -6.00 -13.32 -29.58
N PRO A 823 -5.71 -13.72 -30.84
CA PRO A 823 -6.14 -15.00 -31.40
C PRO A 823 -5.46 -16.23 -30.77
N HIS A 824 -4.48 -16.03 -29.88
CA HIS A 824 -3.84 -17.09 -29.09
C HIS A 824 -4.34 -17.12 -27.63
N HIS A 825 -5.27 -16.23 -27.26
CA HIS A 825 -5.86 -16.09 -25.93
C HIS A 825 -4.83 -15.98 -24.79
N ILE A 826 -3.67 -15.36 -25.05
CA ILE A 826 -2.58 -15.23 -24.09
C ILE A 826 -2.96 -14.38 -22.86
N LEU A 827 -3.85 -13.39 -23.05
CA LEU A 827 -4.36 -12.54 -21.98
C LEU A 827 -5.54 -13.18 -21.23
N SER A 828 -6.21 -14.17 -21.82
CA SER A 828 -7.44 -14.76 -21.29
C SER A 828 -7.17 -15.58 -20.03
N ASN A 829 -8.12 -15.60 -19.10
CA ASN A 829 -8.06 -16.44 -17.90
C ASN A 829 -9.19 -17.47 -17.86
N HIS A 830 -9.09 -18.41 -16.93
CA HIS A 830 -10.10 -19.45 -16.73
C HIS A 830 -11.54 -18.90 -16.49
N ILE A 831 -11.67 -17.66 -15.98
CA ILE A 831 -12.98 -17.02 -15.78
C ILE A 831 -13.59 -16.63 -17.12
N VAL A 832 -12.81 -15.99 -17.99
CA VAL A 832 -13.20 -15.57 -19.34
C VAL A 832 -13.34 -16.77 -20.29
N ASP A 833 -12.47 -17.77 -20.17
CA ASP A 833 -12.54 -18.99 -20.99
C ASP A 833 -13.83 -19.79 -20.73
N GLU A 834 -14.25 -19.94 -19.46
CA GLU A 834 -15.51 -20.62 -19.10
C GLU A 834 -16.76 -19.72 -19.29
N LEU A 835 -16.59 -18.38 -19.32
CA LEU A 835 -17.63 -17.41 -19.73
C LEU A 835 -17.95 -17.53 -21.22
N LEU A 836 -16.92 -17.75 -22.04
CA LEU A 836 -17.00 -17.84 -23.51
C LEU A 836 -17.05 -19.29 -24.02
N ALA A 837 -17.29 -20.28 -23.14
CA ALA A 837 -17.60 -21.67 -23.51
C ALA A 837 -19.09 -21.87 -23.88
#